data_AF-A0A971JW64-F1
#
_entry.id   AF-A0A971JW64-F1
#
_cell.length_a   1.000
_cell.length_b   1.000
_cell.length_c   1.000
_cell.angle_alpha   90.00
_cell.angle_beta   90.00
_cell.angle_gamma   90.00
#
_symmetry.space_group_name_H-M   'P 1'
#
loop_
_entity.id
_entity.type
_entity.pdbx_description
1 polymer ?
#
loop_
_entity_poly.entity_id
_entity_poly.type
_entity_poly.pdbx_seq_one_letter_code
_entity_poly.pdbx_strand_id
1 'polypeptide(L)'
;DLVGVIGKLGELPRISYTEEELAAQIDLAIEQAESPEEAAEILAAVDAYLAGINAWMERAIEWPPILEEWGVHRPRPWTRTDLVAAGIAVNDIFGYAGGDEVGNAAALAALVAELGPELGAATFEDLRAVDDPDATTTSRQRVPVPERGPVDDAAVALPDPPTVEMVDGYAPSGPPSASNYVAVAGSRTATGEPILVGGPQTGYFAPELLMEMELQGGGYQASGVTFPGLGPWILIGRAADYAWSVTAGGSDQVDQRIERLCEPSGAAPTIDSNHYLFGGECRPMTRPPGDPLAMWRTVHGPVSGRATVDGAPVAIAQQRASRGMEAMASVAFWRLNRGEVDGAEGFAPVMAQVPMSFNWLYVDAHDVAYFHSGRFPIRAEGVHPDLPSWGTGEWEWQGFLDPSQHPQEVNPVEGWVTSWNNKPAPGWTSADDTWGVGAAQRVDLLDDQLEGLSGATPADVVAVAQRAATRDLRVTHVLSEVLRVLEGRPAPTAELEDLRRRLSAYVAAGGHRRDRNRDGFYDEPMAAVVDNAWKPLVEAVFGEVLGGYLASPDRRPEGLDDPPSSYGSAFDASAWYSLVVRELRRVFDGAPRPDGVPAMCGGGSPDRCADALWAALRRGRWLTAQQQPFAGDPDRWVRPTFGELIRFIPFVTNTATMRWTNRPTWQQVIQFRAG
;
A
#
# COMPACT_ATOMS: atom_id res chain seq x y z
N ASP A 1 -10.59 -16.14 7.28
CA ASP A 1 -10.16 -17.49 6.89
C ASP A 1 -9.10 -17.36 5.79
N LEU A 2 -7.84 -17.10 6.18
CA LEU A 2 -6.74 -16.80 5.25
C LEU A 2 -6.13 -18.06 4.62
N VAL A 3 -6.38 -19.23 5.25
CA VAL A 3 -6.10 -20.56 4.68
C VAL A 3 -7.06 -20.83 3.52
N GLY A 4 -8.30 -20.36 3.63
CA GLY A 4 -9.22 -20.22 2.50
C GLY A 4 -8.69 -19.28 1.41
N VAL A 5 -8.08 -18.13 1.73
CA VAL A 5 -7.57 -17.17 0.73
C VAL A 5 -6.41 -17.72 -0.10
N ILE A 6 -5.46 -18.43 0.53
CA ILE A 6 -4.33 -19.05 -0.17
C ILE A 6 -4.76 -20.30 -0.97
N GLY A 7 -5.64 -21.13 -0.39
CA GLY A 7 -6.25 -22.27 -1.12
C GLY A 7 -7.17 -21.84 -2.27
N LYS A 8 -7.68 -20.61 -2.22
CA LYS A 8 -8.52 -19.98 -3.24
C LYS A 8 -7.77 -19.02 -4.16
N LEU A 9 -6.43 -19.06 -4.21
CA LEU A 9 -5.69 -18.33 -5.25
C LEU A 9 -6.04 -18.82 -6.67
N GLY A 10 -6.79 -19.92 -6.83
CA GLY A 10 -7.43 -20.30 -8.11
C GLY A 10 -8.94 -20.00 -8.18
N GLU A 11 -9.56 -19.53 -7.10
CA GLU A 11 -10.99 -19.20 -6.98
C GLU A 11 -11.24 -17.70 -6.67
N LEU A 12 -10.20 -16.86 -6.68
CA LEU A 12 -10.39 -15.42 -6.52
C LEU A 12 -11.22 -14.92 -7.70
N PRO A 13 -12.36 -14.24 -7.47
CA PRO A 13 -13.19 -13.70 -8.55
C PRO A 13 -12.41 -12.82 -9.57
N ARG A 14 -11.29 -12.23 -9.13
CA ARG A 14 -10.37 -11.42 -9.94
C ARG A 14 -9.52 -12.21 -10.94
N ILE A 15 -9.27 -13.50 -10.70
CA ILE A 15 -8.57 -14.41 -11.63
C ILE A 15 -9.59 -14.99 -12.62
N SER A 16 -10.58 -14.18 -12.97
CA SER A 16 -11.34 -14.37 -14.19
C SER A 16 -10.37 -14.06 -15.34
N TYR A 17 -9.56 -15.03 -15.76
CA TYR A 17 -8.82 -15.05 -17.02
C TYR A 17 -9.06 -16.39 -17.72
N THR A 18 -9.27 -16.39 -19.02
CA THR A 18 -9.29 -17.63 -19.80
C THR A 18 -7.87 -18.10 -20.09
N GLU A 19 -7.69 -19.38 -20.42
CA GLU A 19 -6.38 -19.90 -20.88
C GLU A 19 -5.84 -19.15 -22.10
N GLU A 20 -6.72 -18.70 -23.01
CA GLU A 20 -6.35 -17.87 -24.15
C GLU A 20 -5.84 -16.49 -23.71
N GLU A 21 -6.50 -15.86 -22.74
CA GLU A 21 -6.04 -14.58 -22.18
C GLU A 21 -4.70 -14.71 -21.46
N LEU A 22 -4.49 -15.80 -20.70
CA LEU A 22 -3.21 -16.08 -20.05
C LEU A 22 -2.09 -16.33 -21.08
N ALA A 23 -2.38 -17.08 -22.14
CA ALA A 23 -1.44 -17.34 -23.22
C ALA A 23 -1.05 -16.06 -23.97
N ALA A 24 -2.04 -15.20 -24.27
CA ALA A 24 -1.81 -13.93 -24.94
C ALA A 24 -0.86 -13.00 -24.16
N GLN A 25 -0.83 -13.07 -22.84
CA GLN A 25 0.14 -12.29 -22.06
C GLN A 25 1.58 -12.73 -22.30
N ILE A 26 1.81 -14.04 -22.52
CA ILE A 26 3.14 -14.58 -22.81
C ILE A 26 3.61 -14.02 -24.15
N ASP A 27 2.72 -14.02 -25.15
CA ASP A 27 3.00 -13.45 -26.48
C ASP A 27 3.33 -11.96 -26.37
N LEU A 28 2.54 -11.20 -25.61
CA LEU A 28 2.81 -9.78 -25.36
C LEU A 28 4.16 -9.54 -24.66
N ALA A 29 4.51 -10.38 -23.69
CA ALA A 29 5.77 -10.26 -22.96
C ALA A 29 6.98 -10.49 -23.88
N ILE A 30 6.96 -11.52 -24.72
CA ILE A 30 8.08 -11.80 -25.63
C ILE A 30 8.19 -10.79 -26.78
N GLU A 31 7.11 -10.09 -27.13
CA GLU A 31 7.16 -8.95 -28.05
C GLU A 31 7.98 -7.77 -27.50
N GLN A 32 8.15 -7.68 -26.17
CA GLN A 32 8.99 -6.65 -25.53
C GLN A 32 10.47 -7.03 -25.46
N ALA A 33 10.83 -8.27 -25.81
CA ALA A 33 12.23 -8.65 -25.92
C ALA A 33 12.92 -7.81 -27.02
N GLU A 34 14.18 -7.45 -26.79
CA GLU A 34 15.02 -6.70 -27.72
C GLU A 34 15.24 -7.43 -29.05
N SER A 35 15.14 -8.76 -29.03
CA SER A 35 15.32 -9.59 -30.22
C SER A 35 14.52 -10.90 -30.15
N PRO A 36 14.25 -11.53 -31.31
CA PRO A 36 13.69 -12.88 -31.36
C PRO A 36 14.56 -13.94 -30.65
N GLU A 37 15.87 -13.70 -30.53
CA GLU A 37 16.78 -14.58 -29.80
C GLU A 37 16.57 -14.46 -28.29
N GLU A 38 16.51 -13.24 -27.75
CA GLU A 38 16.18 -13.02 -26.33
C GLU A 38 14.81 -13.61 -25.97
N ALA A 39 13.79 -13.39 -26.83
CA ALA A 39 12.47 -14.00 -26.66
C ALA A 39 12.54 -15.54 -26.57
N ALA A 40 13.31 -16.18 -27.46
CA ALA A 40 13.47 -17.63 -27.45
C ALA A 40 14.23 -18.13 -26.21
N GLU A 41 15.23 -17.39 -25.73
CA GLU A 41 15.97 -17.71 -24.50
C GLU A 41 15.09 -17.60 -23.26
N ILE A 42 14.28 -16.54 -23.14
CA ILE A 42 13.32 -16.37 -22.03
C ILE A 42 12.35 -17.55 -21.99
N LEU A 43 11.75 -17.93 -23.13
CA LEU A 43 10.83 -19.06 -23.20
C LEU A 43 11.51 -20.38 -22.86
N ALA A 44 12.75 -20.59 -23.31
CA ALA A 44 13.51 -21.79 -23.00
C ALA A 44 13.82 -21.90 -21.49
N ALA A 45 14.13 -20.78 -20.82
CA ALA A 45 14.36 -20.74 -19.38
C ALA A 45 13.08 -21.06 -18.60
N VAL A 46 11.94 -20.48 -19.02
CA VAL A 46 10.62 -20.79 -18.46
C VAL A 46 10.28 -22.28 -18.62
N ASP A 47 10.49 -22.85 -19.82
CA ASP A 47 10.23 -24.27 -20.06
C ASP A 47 11.13 -25.19 -19.23
N ALA A 48 12.40 -24.83 -19.05
CA ALA A 48 13.32 -25.58 -18.21
C ALA A 48 12.90 -25.56 -16.73
N TYR A 49 12.45 -24.41 -16.24
CA TYR A 49 11.91 -24.26 -14.89
C TYR A 49 10.65 -25.15 -14.69
N LEU A 50 9.70 -25.10 -15.63
CA LEU A 50 8.51 -25.95 -15.62
C LEU A 50 8.83 -27.43 -15.71
N ALA A 51 9.80 -27.82 -16.55
CA ALA A 51 10.26 -29.21 -16.64
C ALA A 51 10.81 -29.71 -15.30
N GLY A 52 11.51 -28.84 -14.55
CA GLY A 52 11.97 -29.13 -13.19
C GLY A 52 10.82 -29.37 -12.21
N ILE A 53 9.83 -28.47 -12.17
CA ILE A 53 8.63 -28.61 -11.33
C ILE A 53 7.90 -29.92 -11.68
N ASN A 54 7.63 -30.14 -12.96
CA ASN A 54 6.90 -31.31 -13.44
C ASN A 54 7.65 -32.61 -13.15
N ALA A 55 8.98 -32.64 -13.32
CA ALA A 55 9.79 -33.81 -12.97
C ALA A 55 9.80 -34.10 -11.47
N TRP A 56 9.76 -33.07 -10.62
CA TRP A 56 9.60 -33.26 -9.17
C TRP A 56 8.22 -33.84 -8.84
N MET A 57 7.15 -33.28 -9.42
CA MET A 57 5.78 -33.74 -9.24
C MET A 57 5.57 -35.20 -9.68
N GLU A 58 6.24 -35.63 -10.75
CA GLU A 58 6.19 -37.03 -11.21
C GLU A 58 6.87 -38.00 -10.24
N ARG A 59 7.91 -37.56 -9.54
CA ARG A 59 8.70 -38.37 -8.61
C ARG A 59 8.17 -38.34 -7.17
N ALA A 60 7.33 -37.36 -6.83
CA ALA A 60 6.76 -37.22 -5.50
C ALA A 60 5.95 -38.48 -5.11
N ILE A 61 6.34 -39.12 -4.01
CA ILE A 61 5.70 -40.33 -3.49
C ILE A 61 4.52 -39.97 -2.56
N GLU A 62 4.64 -38.83 -1.87
CA GLU A 62 3.62 -38.28 -0.98
C GLU A 62 3.45 -36.79 -1.28
N TRP A 63 2.20 -36.33 -1.26
CA TRP A 63 1.85 -34.93 -1.42
C TRP A 63 1.66 -34.27 -0.06
N PRO A 64 1.93 -32.96 0.07
CA PRO A 64 1.61 -32.21 1.27
C PRO A 64 0.14 -32.45 1.69
N PRO A 65 -0.16 -32.79 2.96
CA PRO A 65 -1.52 -33.09 3.41
C PRO A 65 -2.55 -31.99 3.11
N ILE A 66 -2.10 -30.73 3.04
CA ILE A 66 -2.94 -29.59 2.67
C ILE A 66 -3.57 -29.73 1.28
N LEU A 67 -2.92 -30.43 0.34
CA LEU A 67 -3.50 -30.68 -0.98
C LEU A 67 -4.70 -31.64 -0.89
N GLU A 68 -4.66 -32.61 0.02
CA GLU A 68 -5.81 -33.50 0.28
C GLU A 68 -6.97 -32.73 0.93
N GLU A 69 -6.68 -31.80 1.84
CA GLU A 69 -7.69 -30.89 2.41
C GLU A 69 -8.37 -30.03 1.33
N TRP A 70 -7.65 -29.69 0.25
CA TRP A 70 -8.19 -28.98 -0.92
C TRP A 70 -8.82 -29.91 -1.97
N GLY A 71 -8.90 -31.23 -1.72
CA GLY A 71 -9.43 -32.20 -2.67
C GLY A 71 -8.51 -32.49 -3.86
N VAL A 72 -7.26 -32.04 -3.80
CA VAL A 72 -6.23 -32.25 -4.82
C VAL A 72 -5.43 -33.52 -4.48
N HIS A 73 -5.87 -34.66 -5.01
CA HIS A 73 -5.18 -35.94 -4.80
C HIS A 73 -3.89 -36.09 -5.61
N ARG A 74 -3.81 -35.42 -6.78
CA ARG A 74 -2.62 -35.33 -7.61
C ARG A 74 -2.70 -34.08 -8.49
N PRO A 75 -1.79 -33.10 -8.33
CA PRO A 75 -1.72 -31.94 -9.22
C PRO A 75 -1.47 -32.37 -10.68
N ARG A 76 -2.09 -31.65 -11.63
CA ARG A 76 -1.75 -31.78 -13.05
C ARG A 76 -0.36 -31.15 -13.32
N PRO A 77 0.33 -31.54 -14.41
CA PRO A 77 1.51 -30.83 -14.86
C PRO A 77 1.26 -29.33 -15.02
N TRP A 78 2.23 -28.53 -14.59
CA TRP A 78 2.26 -27.09 -14.78
C TRP A 78 2.62 -26.75 -16.23
N THR A 79 2.03 -25.67 -16.69
CA THR A 79 2.16 -25.07 -18.03
C THR A 79 2.62 -23.62 -17.89
N ARG A 80 2.90 -22.95 -19.01
CA ARG A 80 3.32 -21.54 -18.98
C ARG A 80 2.21 -20.62 -18.43
N THR A 81 0.95 -20.93 -18.68
CA THR A 81 -0.18 -20.11 -18.19
C THR A 81 -0.34 -20.20 -16.67
N ASP A 82 0.11 -21.30 -16.04
CA ASP A 82 0.14 -21.42 -14.57
C ASP A 82 1.12 -20.44 -13.90
N LEU A 83 2.26 -20.14 -14.55
CA LEU A 83 3.19 -19.10 -14.08
C LEU A 83 2.55 -17.71 -14.14
N VAL A 84 1.83 -17.42 -15.23
CA VAL A 84 1.13 -16.14 -15.40
C VAL A 84 0.03 -16.00 -14.34
N ALA A 85 -0.74 -17.07 -14.10
CA ALA A 85 -1.76 -17.10 -13.04
C ALA A 85 -1.16 -16.85 -11.64
N ALA A 86 -0.01 -17.47 -11.33
CA ALA A 86 0.71 -17.17 -10.09
C ALA A 86 1.17 -15.70 -10.02
N GLY A 87 1.61 -15.13 -11.15
CA GLY A 87 1.95 -13.71 -11.29
C GLY A 87 0.80 -12.78 -10.96
N ILE A 88 -0.37 -13.05 -11.53
CA ILE A 88 -1.61 -12.31 -11.28
C ILE A 88 -1.95 -12.34 -9.79
N ALA A 89 -1.89 -13.52 -9.15
CA ALA A 89 -2.17 -13.68 -7.73
C ALA A 89 -1.27 -12.80 -6.83
N VAL A 90 0.04 -12.76 -7.11
CA VAL A 90 0.99 -11.91 -6.35
C VAL A 90 0.72 -10.43 -6.64
N ASN A 91 0.52 -10.09 -7.90
CA ASN A 91 0.24 -8.73 -8.32
C ASN A 91 -1.10 -8.18 -7.76
N ASP A 92 -2.12 -9.02 -7.61
CA ASP A 92 -3.41 -8.63 -7.01
C ASP A 92 -3.30 -8.29 -5.52
N ILE A 93 -2.17 -8.62 -4.87
CA ILE A 93 -1.90 -8.28 -3.48
C ILE A 93 -0.98 -7.05 -3.38
N PHE A 94 0.00 -6.90 -4.26
CA PHE A 94 1.09 -5.91 -4.08
C PHE A 94 1.26 -4.88 -5.22
N GLY A 95 0.75 -5.15 -6.42
CA GLY A 95 1.17 -4.47 -7.66
C GLY A 95 0.19 -3.45 -8.25
N TYR A 96 -0.94 -3.19 -7.59
CA TYR A 96 -1.89 -2.15 -8.01
C TYR A 96 -2.39 -1.33 -6.82
N ALA A 97 -2.85 -0.12 -7.11
CA ALA A 97 -3.54 0.80 -6.21
C ALA A 97 -4.61 1.56 -7.01
N GLY A 98 -5.59 2.11 -6.31
CA GLY A 98 -6.80 2.71 -6.86
C GLY A 98 -7.97 1.73 -6.92
N GLY A 99 -9.13 2.23 -7.35
CA GLY A 99 -10.34 1.46 -7.50
C GLY A 99 -11.24 1.43 -6.26
N ASP A 100 -11.26 2.49 -5.45
CA ASP A 100 -12.20 2.74 -4.34
C ASP A 100 -13.06 4.01 -4.54
N GLU A 101 -13.28 4.44 -5.78
CA GLU A 101 -14.03 5.67 -6.03
C GLU A 101 -15.48 5.61 -5.54
N VAL A 102 -16.13 4.43 -5.54
CA VAL A 102 -17.46 4.25 -4.95
C VAL A 102 -17.40 4.36 -3.41
N GLY A 103 -16.32 3.91 -2.78
CA GLY A 103 -16.06 4.16 -1.35
C GLY A 103 -15.90 5.65 -1.07
N ASN A 104 -15.16 6.36 -1.92
CA ASN A 104 -15.01 7.81 -1.87
C ASN A 104 -16.33 8.55 -2.11
N ALA A 105 -17.18 8.09 -3.02
CA ALA A 105 -18.53 8.64 -3.23
C ALA A 105 -19.39 8.47 -1.96
N ALA A 106 -19.28 7.35 -1.25
CA ALA A 106 -19.95 7.15 0.02
C ALA A 106 -19.41 8.07 1.13
N ALA A 107 -18.10 8.31 1.15
CA ALA A 107 -17.46 9.25 2.08
C ALA A 107 -17.90 10.69 1.82
N LEU A 108 -17.89 11.12 0.56
CA LEU A 108 -18.40 12.42 0.11
C LEU A 108 -19.87 12.59 0.51
N ALA A 109 -20.73 11.60 0.23
CA ALA A 109 -22.14 11.65 0.60
C ALA A 109 -22.34 11.79 2.12
N ALA A 110 -21.53 11.12 2.94
CA ALA A 110 -21.57 11.24 4.39
C ALA A 110 -21.17 12.66 4.87
N LEU A 111 -20.11 13.22 4.30
CA LEU A 111 -19.66 14.58 4.62
C LEU A 111 -20.68 15.64 4.16
N VAL A 112 -21.27 15.48 2.98
CA VAL A 112 -22.34 16.36 2.47
C VAL A 112 -23.59 16.27 3.35
N ALA A 113 -23.96 15.09 3.84
CA ALA A 113 -25.08 14.92 4.74
C ALA A 113 -24.86 15.61 6.10
N GLU A 114 -23.62 15.64 6.59
CA GLU A 114 -23.27 16.27 7.87
C GLU A 114 -23.04 17.78 7.77
N LEU A 115 -22.35 18.24 6.72
CA LEU A 115 -21.86 19.63 6.59
C LEU A 115 -22.62 20.47 5.55
N GLY A 116 -23.45 19.83 4.72
CA GLY A 116 -24.06 20.43 3.54
C GLY A 116 -23.15 20.34 2.30
N PRO A 117 -23.67 20.67 1.09
CA PRO A 117 -22.98 20.40 -0.17
C PRO A 117 -21.62 21.06 -0.33
N GLU A 118 -21.53 22.38 -0.12
CA GLU A 118 -20.30 23.15 -0.35
C GLU A 118 -19.20 22.77 0.66
N LEU A 119 -19.53 22.78 1.96
CA LEU A 119 -18.58 22.44 3.02
C LEU A 119 -18.20 20.96 3.00
N GLY A 120 -19.15 20.08 2.69
CA GLY A 120 -18.93 18.64 2.58
C GLY A 120 -17.96 18.29 1.46
N ALA A 121 -18.14 18.88 0.27
CA ALA A 121 -17.23 18.71 -0.85
C ALA A 121 -15.83 19.29 -0.55
N ALA A 122 -15.75 20.51 -0.02
CA ALA A 122 -14.46 21.10 0.34
C ALA A 122 -13.73 20.27 1.42
N THR A 123 -14.46 19.73 2.39
CA THR A 123 -13.90 18.86 3.44
C THR A 123 -13.45 17.52 2.87
N PHE A 124 -14.18 16.92 1.92
CA PHE A 124 -13.76 15.70 1.23
C PHE A 124 -12.41 15.90 0.54
N GLU A 125 -12.28 16.97 -0.26
CA GLU A 125 -11.04 17.30 -0.97
C GLU A 125 -9.87 17.55 0.00
N ASP A 126 -10.12 18.24 1.11
CA ASP A 126 -9.10 18.46 2.14
C ASP A 126 -8.65 17.13 2.77
N LEU A 127 -9.59 16.27 3.16
CA LEU A 127 -9.29 14.99 3.78
C LEU A 127 -8.58 14.02 2.81
N ARG A 128 -8.90 14.06 1.51
CA ARG A 128 -8.22 13.28 0.47
C ARG A 128 -6.73 13.62 0.37
N ALA A 129 -6.38 14.90 0.47
CA ALA A 129 -4.99 15.36 0.57
C ALA A 129 -4.05 14.82 -0.53
N VAL A 130 -4.55 14.65 -1.75
CA VAL A 130 -3.92 13.84 -2.82
C VAL A 130 -2.47 14.20 -3.16
N ASP A 131 -2.06 15.46 -2.96
CA ASP A 131 -0.69 15.95 -3.11
C ASP A 131 -0.30 16.85 -1.91
N ASP A 132 -0.25 16.29 -0.70
CA ASP A 132 0.22 17.04 0.47
C ASP A 132 1.74 17.34 0.36
N PRO A 133 2.17 18.62 0.40
CA PRO A 133 3.58 19.00 0.27
C PRO A 133 4.42 18.65 1.50
N ASP A 134 3.81 18.41 2.67
CA ASP A 134 4.51 17.99 3.88
C ASP A 134 4.82 16.48 3.87
N ALA A 135 4.36 15.74 2.85
CA ALA A 135 4.60 14.31 2.72
C ALA A 135 6.07 14.00 2.38
N THR A 136 6.68 13.13 3.18
CA THR A 136 7.99 12.54 2.85
C THR A 136 7.91 11.70 1.58
N THR A 137 8.86 11.95 0.67
CA THR A 137 8.89 11.39 -0.68
C THR A 137 10.13 10.53 -0.91
N THR A 138 9.99 9.50 -1.73
CA THR A 138 11.10 8.58 -2.06
C THR A 138 12.16 9.28 -2.91
N SER A 139 11.73 9.98 -3.96
CA SER A 139 12.57 10.92 -4.73
C SER A 139 12.31 12.35 -4.26
N ARG A 140 13.35 13.19 -4.28
CA ARG A 140 13.24 14.63 -3.98
C ARG A 140 12.98 15.47 -5.22
N GLN A 141 13.08 14.86 -6.41
CA GLN A 141 12.77 15.53 -7.66
C GLN A 141 11.27 15.70 -7.80
N ARG A 142 10.83 16.95 -8.00
CA ARG A 142 9.41 17.22 -8.27
C ARG A 142 9.04 16.66 -9.64
N VAL A 143 8.00 15.83 -9.66
CA VAL A 143 7.43 15.24 -10.88
C VAL A 143 5.95 15.60 -10.91
N PRO A 144 5.55 16.62 -11.69
CA PRO A 144 4.15 16.99 -11.78
C PRO A 144 3.39 15.97 -12.63
N VAL A 145 2.30 15.43 -12.10
CA VAL A 145 1.26 14.81 -12.92
C VAL A 145 0.39 15.88 -13.58
N PRO A 146 -0.30 15.61 -14.71
CA PRO A 146 -1.23 16.55 -15.30
C PRO A 146 -2.19 17.13 -14.25
N GLU A 147 -2.24 18.46 -14.14
CA GLU A 147 -3.12 19.12 -13.16
C GLU A 147 -4.57 18.72 -13.40
N ARG A 148 -5.31 18.47 -12.31
CA ARG A 148 -6.74 18.27 -12.36
C ARG A 148 -7.41 19.55 -12.88
N GLY A 149 -7.92 19.49 -14.11
CA GLY A 149 -8.78 20.52 -14.67
C GLY A 149 -10.11 20.63 -13.91
N PRO A 150 -10.97 21.62 -14.25
CA PRO A 150 -12.29 21.70 -13.67
C PRO A 150 -13.06 20.40 -13.91
N VAL A 151 -13.71 19.86 -12.88
CA VAL A 151 -14.54 18.66 -13.00
C VAL A 151 -15.79 18.99 -13.82
N ASP A 152 -16.15 18.08 -14.74
CA ASP A 152 -17.42 18.09 -15.44
C ASP A 152 -18.41 17.22 -14.66
N ASP A 153 -19.50 17.82 -14.18
CA ASP A 153 -20.56 17.09 -13.49
C ASP A 153 -21.16 15.96 -14.35
N ALA A 154 -21.07 16.06 -15.69
CA ALA A 154 -21.51 15.01 -16.61
C ALA A 154 -20.56 13.80 -16.65
N ALA A 155 -19.33 13.92 -16.14
CA ALA A 155 -18.39 12.81 -16.03
C ALA A 155 -18.62 11.99 -14.76
N VAL A 156 -19.05 12.63 -13.67
CA VAL A 156 -19.20 12.00 -12.36
C VAL A 156 -20.50 11.18 -12.29
N ALA A 157 -20.41 9.96 -11.76
CA ALA A 157 -21.52 9.03 -11.63
C ALA A 157 -21.62 8.52 -10.18
N LEU A 158 -22.26 9.30 -9.29
CA LEU A 158 -22.37 8.95 -7.88
C LEU A 158 -23.47 7.90 -7.64
N PRO A 159 -23.16 6.70 -7.13
CA PRO A 159 -24.19 5.73 -6.77
C PRO A 159 -25.11 6.22 -5.65
N ASP A 160 -26.40 5.91 -5.75
CA ASP A 160 -27.40 6.23 -4.74
C ASP A 160 -27.10 5.44 -3.45
N PRO A 161 -26.94 6.07 -2.28
CA PRO A 161 -26.79 5.34 -1.03
C PRO A 161 -28.15 4.84 -0.50
N PRO A 162 -28.31 3.59 0.00
CA PRO A 162 -27.33 2.51 0.12
C PRO A 162 -27.55 1.39 -0.93
N THR A 163 -27.51 1.72 -2.24
CA THR A 163 -27.87 0.78 -3.31
C THR A 163 -26.72 -0.06 -3.85
N VAL A 164 -25.48 0.21 -3.40
CA VAL A 164 -24.29 -0.51 -3.87
C VAL A 164 -24.30 -1.94 -3.32
N GLU A 165 -24.39 -2.89 -4.23
CA GLU A 165 -24.30 -4.33 -3.98
C GLU A 165 -23.02 -4.85 -4.64
N MET A 166 -22.01 -5.15 -3.82
CA MET A 166 -20.77 -5.76 -4.30
C MET A 166 -20.95 -7.25 -4.54
N VAL A 167 -20.25 -7.79 -5.54
CA VAL A 167 -20.23 -9.23 -5.82
C VAL A 167 -19.63 -9.98 -4.62
N ASP A 168 -20.27 -11.07 -4.19
CA ASP A 168 -19.77 -11.89 -3.08
C ASP A 168 -18.31 -12.35 -3.31
N GLY A 169 -17.46 -12.13 -2.31
CA GLY A 169 -16.03 -12.45 -2.38
C GLY A 169 -15.18 -11.38 -3.07
N TYR A 170 -15.77 -10.31 -3.60
CA TYR A 170 -15.05 -9.09 -3.94
C TYR A 170 -14.70 -8.32 -2.65
N ALA A 171 -13.42 -8.27 -2.29
CA ALA A 171 -12.93 -7.54 -1.14
C ALA A 171 -11.98 -6.44 -1.61
N PRO A 172 -12.36 -5.15 -1.72
CA PRO A 172 -11.41 -4.09 -2.07
C PRO A 172 -10.17 -4.20 -1.17
N SER A 173 -9.00 -4.34 -1.81
CA SER A 173 -7.65 -4.62 -1.27
C SER A 173 -7.49 -5.74 -0.22
N GLY A 174 -6.42 -6.54 -0.37
CA GLY A 174 -5.96 -7.45 0.69
C GLY A 174 -5.41 -6.66 1.89
N PRO A 175 -5.19 -7.29 3.06
CA PRO A 175 -4.63 -6.61 4.22
C PRO A 175 -3.32 -5.90 3.83
N PRO A 176 -3.07 -4.67 4.34
CA PRO A 176 -1.97 -3.83 3.90
C PRO A 176 -0.64 -4.56 4.08
N SER A 177 -0.11 -5.03 2.95
CA SER A 177 1.26 -5.48 2.84
C SER A 177 2.13 -4.26 2.65
N ALA A 178 3.10 -4.11 3.53
CA ALA A 178 4.08 -3.06 3.44
C ALA A 178 5.36 -3.58 2.76
N SER A 179 6.34 -2.73 2.58
CA SER A 179 7.73 -3.09 2.33
C SER A 179 8.59 -1.89 2.66
N ASN A 180 9.85 -2.09 3.05
CA ASN A 180 10.74 -0.94 3.17
C ASN A 180 12.15 -1.22 2.67
N TYR A 181 12.80 -0.15 2.28
CA TYR A 181 14.23 -0.12 2.05
C TYR A 181 14.83 1.21 2.52
N VAL A 182 16.11 1.13 2.85
CA VAL A 182 17.00 2.24 3.15
C VAL A 182 18.27 2.03 2.34
N ALA A 183 18.56 2.92 1.39
CA ALA A 183 19.85 3.01 0.75
C ALA A 183 20.58 4.28 1.17
N VAL A 184 21.86 4.16 1.48
CA VAL A 184 22.74 5.27 1.81
C VAL A 184 23.82 5.33 0.73
N ALA A 185 23.94 6.47 0.06
CA ALA A 185 24.91 6.68 -1.00
C ALA A 185 26.34 6.75 -0.45
N GLY A 186 27.33 6.45 -1.28
CA GLY A 186 28.74 6.41 -0.90
C GLY A 186 29.26 7.69 -0.23
N SER A 187 28.70 8.85 -0.58
CA SER A 187 29.01 10.14 0.04
C SER A 187 28.76 10.21 1.55
N ARG A 188 27.94 9.29 2.08
CA ARG A 188 27.59 9.19 3.51
C ARG A 188 28.14 7.94 4.20
N THR A 189 28.80 7.03 3.49
CA THR A 189 29.31 5.78 4.07
C THR A 189 30.77 5.89 4.49
N ALA A 190 31.21 5.02 5.41
CA ALA A 190 32.60 4.99 5.87
C ALA A 190 33.58 4.59 4.76
N THR A 191 33.11 3.83 3.77
CA THR A 191 33.95 3.23 2.72
C THR A 191 33.89 3.99 1.40
N GLY A 192 32.96 4.94 1.25
CA GLY A 192 32.68 5.58 -0.03
C GLY A 192 31.79 4.74 -0.96
N GLU A 193 31.38 3.54 -0.55
CA GLU A 193 30.53 2.63 -1.32
C GLU A 193 29.10 2.65 -0.77
N PRO A 194 28.05 2.67 -1.61
CA PRO A 194 26.67 2.61 -1.15
C PRO A 194 26.33 1.39 -0.30
N ILE A 195 25.30 1.54 0.55
CA ILE A 195 24.77 0.46 1.41
C ILE A 195 23.25 0.38 1.22
N LEU A 196 22.72 -0.83 1.04
CA LEU A 196 21.30 -1.14 1.01
C LEU A 196 20.91 -2.02 2.21
N VAL A 197 19.85 -1.63 2.91
CA VAL A 197 19.09 -2.50 3.83
C VAL A 197 17.61 -2.44 3.44
N GLY A 198 17.04 -3.55 2.99
CA GLY A 198 15.64 -3.54 2.56
C GLY A 198 15.06 -4.90 2.26
N GLY A 199 13.75 -4.94 2.06
CA GLY A 199 13.05 -6.15 1.63
C GLY A 199 11.52 -6.02 1.77
N PRO A 200 10.80 -7.08 1.36
CA PRO A 200 9.35 -7.08 1.35
C PRO A 200 8.76 -7.36 2.73
N GLN A 201 7.62 -6.75 3.07
CA GLN A 201 6.84 -7.06 4.28
C GLN A 201 5.50 -7.69 3.87
N THR A 202 5.59 -8.91 3.35
CA THR A 202 4.49 -9.66 2.74
C THR A 202 3.67 -10.48 3.74
N GLY A 203 3.74 -10.14 5.03
CA GLY A 203 3.20 -10.95 6.13
C GLY A 203 4.14 -12.08 6.56
N TYR A 204 3.73 -12.88 7.55
CA TYR A 204 4.55 -13.93 8.14
C TYR A 204 3.84 -15.30 8.03
N PHE A 205 4.40 -16.19 7.22
CA PHE A 205 3.81 -17.48 6.87
C PHE A 205 4.76 -18.65 7.18
N ALA A 206 4.21 -19.85 7.32
CA ALA A 206 4.95 -21.09 7.54
C ALA A 206 4.22 -22.28 6.88
N PRO A 207 4.63 -22.72 5.68
CA PRO A 207 5.77 -22.21 4.91
C PRO A 207 5.60 -20.75 4.47
N GLU A 208 6.71 -20.02 4.38
CA GLU A 208 6.70 -18.61 3.99
C GLU A 208 6.29 -18.44 2.50
N LEU A 209 5.65 -17.31 2.15
CA LEU A 209 5.30 -16.98 0.76
C LEU A 209 6.54 -16.72 -0.11
N LEU A 210 7.66 -16.40 0.51
CA LEU A 210 8.94 -16.13 -0.14
C LEU A 210 9.82 -17.38 -0.10
N MET A 211 10.50 -17.63 -1.20
CA MET A 211 11.54 -18.64 -1.35
C MET A 211 12.87 -17.96 -1.66
N GLU A 212 13.89 -18.24 -0.85
CA GLU A 212 15.27 -17.85 -1.16
C GLU A 212 15.84 -18.78 -2.24
N MET A 213 16.48 -18.19 -3.25
CA MET A 213 17.00 -18.88 -4.41
C MET A 213 18.33 -18.25 -4.85
N GLU A 214 19.23 -19.10 -5.36
CA GLU A 214 20.44 -18.70 -6.06
C GLU A 214 20.48 -19.39 -7.42
N LEU A 215 20.68 -18.60 -8.47
CA LEU A 215 20.74 -19.03 -9.86
C LEU A 215 22.15 -18.77 -10.40
N GLN A 216 22.84 -19.85 -10.78
CA GLN A 216 24.15 -19.80 -11.43
C GLN A 216 24.15 -20.64 -12.72
N GLY A 217 24.61 -20.02 -13.81
CA GLY A 217 24.73 -20.69 -15.12
C GLY A 217 23.59 -20.32 -16.09
N GLY A 218 23.77 -20.62 -17.38
CA GLY A 218 22.80 -20.20 -18.41
C GLY A 218 22.64 -18.68 -18.54
N GLY A 219 23.69 -17.92 -18.21
CA GLY A 219 23.67 -16.45 -18.14
C GLY A 219 23.33 -15.90 -16.75
N TYR A 220 22.68 -16.69 -15.88
CA TYR A 220 22.32 -16.25 -14.53
C TYR A 220 23.53 -16.15 -13.60
N GLN A 221 23.55 -15.07 -12.83
CA GLN A 221 24.44 -14.87 -11.68
C GLN A 221 23.71 -14.05 -10.61
N ALA A 222 22.65 -14.62 -10.05
CA ALA A 222 21.76 -13.88 -9.15
C ALA A 222 21.37 -14.68 -7.90
N SER A 223 21.16 -13.98 -6.79
CA SER A 223 20.71 -14.56 -5.52
C SER A 223 19.76 -13.62 -4.80
N GLY A 224 18.75 -14.16 -4.12
CA GLY A 224 17.79 -13.37 -3.34
C GLY A 224 16.51 -14.15 -3.10
N VAL A 225 15.37 -13.47 -3.09
CA VAL A 225 14.06 -14.08 -2.88
C VAL A 225 13.14 -13.91 -4.09
N THR A 226 12.21 -14.87 -4.20
CA THR A 226 11.13 -14.88 -5.19
C THR A 226 9.87 -15.48 -4.55
N PHE A 227 8.72 -15.37 -5.23
CA PHE A 227 7.54 -16.16 -4.85
C PHE A 227 7.57 -17.50 -5.61
N PRO A 228 7.28 -18.63 -4.95
CA PRO A 228 7.16 -19.92 -5.61
C PRO A 228 6.21 -19.85 -6.81
N GLY A 229 6.68 -20.29 -7.97
CA GLY A 229 5.84 -20.37 -9.17
C GLY A 229 5.82 -19.12 -10.06
N LEU A 230 6.63 -18.08 -9.78
CA LEU A 230 6.75 -16.89 -10.65
C LEU A 230 7.81 -17.00 -11.76
N GLY A 231 8.56 -18.10 -11.81
CA GLY A 231 9.54 -18.39 -12.86
C GLY A 231 10.98 -18.42 -12.34
N PRO A 232 11.96 -18.62 -13.24
CA PRO A 232 13.37 -18.73 -12.89
C PRO A 232 14.00 -17.35 -12.63
N TRP A 233 13.37 -16.53 -11.78
CA TRP A 233 13.77 -15.16 -11.51
C TRP A 233 13.93 -14.91 -10.02
N ILE A 234 15.01 -14.22 -9.65
CA ILE A 234 15.07 -13.47 -8.40
C ILE A 234 14.30 -12.16 -8.60
N LEU A 235 13.33 -11.89 -7.73
CA LEU A 235 12.51 -10.68 -7.81
C LEU A 235 13.05 -9.56 -6.92
N ILE A 236 13.71 -9.94 -5.83
CA ILE A 236 14.35 -9.03 -4.87
C ILE A 236 15.68 -9.68 -4.49
N GLY A 237 16.80 -8.99 -4.71
CA GLY A 237 18.10 -9.58 -4.45
C GLY A 237 19.23 -8.87 -5.16
N ARG A 238 20.19 -9.64 -5.66
CA ARG A 238 21.38 -9.13 -6.32
C ARG A 238 21.83 -9.97 -7.51
N ALA A 239 22.51 -9.31 -8.43
CA ALA A 239 23.39 -9.89 -9.42
C ALA A 239 24.85 -9.89 -8.91
N ALA A 240 25.82 -10.03 -9.82
CA ALA A 240 27.23 -10.03 -9.49
C ALA A 240 27.73 -8.68 -8.94
N ASP A 241 27.28 -7.57 -9.50
CA ASP A 241 27.81 -6.22 -9.33
C ASP A 241 26.77 -5.17 -8.91
N TYR A 242 25.48 -5.49 -8.94
CA TYR A 242 24.41 -4.64 -8.41
C TYR A 242 23.31 -5.44 -7.68
N ALA A 243 22.50 -4.72 -6.91
CA ALA A 243 21.34 -5.24 -6.20
C ALA A 243 20.10 -4.40 -6.46
N TRP A 244 18.93 -5.02 -6.29
CA TRP A 244 17.65 -4.35 -6.38
C TRP A 244 16.70 -4.74 -5.24
N SER A 245 15.83 -3.80 -4.90
CA SER A 245 14.75 -3.99 -3.93
C SER A 245 13.49 -3.28 -4.38
N VAL A 246 12.36 -3.58 -3.74
CA VAL A 246 11.06 -3.04 -4.12
C VAL A 246 10.21 -2.68 -2.90
N THR A 247 9.37 -1.66 -3.05
CA THR A 247 8.15 -1.49 -2.24
C THR A 247 6.95 -1.29 -3.17
N ALA A 248 5.74 -1.59 -2.70
CA ALA A 248 4.52 -1.24 -3.43
C ALA A 248 4.46 0.29 -3.64
N GLY A 249 4.11 0.71 -4.86
CA GLY A 249 4.19 2.10 -5.30
C GLY A 249 2.99 2.97 -4.92
N GLY A 250 1.83 2.37 -4.64
CA GLY A 250 0.62 3.09 -4.20
C GLY A 250 0.07 4.11 -5.20
N SER A 251 0.47 4.04 -6.48
CA SER A 251 0.02 4.98 -7.51
C SER A 251 -1.09 4.39 -8.35
N ASP A 252 -1.98 5.31 -8.74
CA ASP A 252 -3.31 5.03 -9.25
C ASP A 252 -3.28 4.36 -10.63
N GLN A 253 -3.82 3.15 -10.72
CA GLN A 253 -3.86 2.35 -11.95
C GLN A 253 -5.21 1.65 -12.18
N VAL A 254 -6.18 1.89 -11.30
CA VAL A 254 -7.47 1.21 -11.34
C VAL A 254 -8.56 2.26 -11.19
N ASP A 255 -9.46 2.33 -12.18
CA ASP A 255 -10.65 3.18 -12.11
C ASP A 255 -11.90 2.33 -11.92
N GLN A 256 -12.86 2.81 -11.13
CA GLN A 256 -14.23 2.31 -11.11
C GLN A 256 -15.09 3.05 -12.14
N ARG A 257 -15.54 2.31 -13.15
CA ARG A 257 -16.42 2.80 -14.21
C ARG A 257 -17.87 2.41 -13.94
N ILE A 258 -18.76 3.38 -14.02
CA ILE A 258 -20.20 3.19 -13.84
C ILE A 258 -20.88 2.92 -15.18
N GLU A 259 -21.30 1.68 -15.34
CA GLU A 259 -21.84 1.11 -16.57
C GLU A 259 -23.37 1.25 -16.57
N ARG A 260 -23.91 2.10 -17.46
CA ARG A 260 -25.36 2.25 -17.55
C ARG A 260 -25.99 0.98 -18.14
N LEU A 261 -26.83 0.30 -17.36
CA LEU A 261 -27.46 -0.94 -17.81
C LEU A 261 -28.55 -0.67 -18.85
N CYS A 262 -28.70 -1.61 -19.78
CA CYS A 262 -29.65 -1.53 -20.88
C CYS A 262 -30.22 -2.92 -21.21
N GLU A 263 -31.25 -2.96 -22.07
CA GLU A 263 -31.84 -4.18 -22.59
C GLU A 263 -31.97 -4.09 -24.12
N PRO A 264 -31.38 -5.03 -24.91
CA PRO A 264 -31.46 -4.99 -26.37
C PRO A 264 -32.90 -5.06 -26.91
N SER A 265 -33.81 -5.63 -26.12
CA SER A 265 -35.23 -5.73 -26.43
C SER A 265 -35.97 -4.38 -26.36
N GLY A 266 -35.36 -3.36 -25.76
CA GLY A 266 -36.01 -2.09 -25.43
C GLY A 266 -36.89 -2.14 -24.18
N ALA A 267 -36.88 -3.25 -23.43
CA ALA A 267 -37.48 -3.31 -22.10
C ALA A 267 -36.78 -2.36 -21.12
N ALA A 268 -37.44 -2.02 -20.02
CA ALA A 268 -36.80 -1.26 -18.95
C ALA A 268 -35.69 -2.10 -18.31
N PRO A 269 -34.45 -1.60 -18.20
CA PRO A 269 -33.39 -2.33 -17.54
C PRO A 269 -33.67 -2.45 -16.04
N THR A 270 -33.17 -3.53 -15.44
CA THR A 270 -33.14 -3.75 -13.98
C THR A 270 -31.70 -3.87 -13.49
N ILE A 271 -31.52 -3.92 -12.16
CA ILE A 271 -30.23 -4.20 -11.54
C ILE A 271 -29.63 -5.51 -12.04
N ASP A 272 -30.43 -6.49 -12.49
CA ASP A 272 -29.97 -7.81 -12.95
C ASP A 272 -29.60 -7.87 -14.44
N SER A 273 -29.76 -6.76 -15.18
CA SER A 273 -29.50 -6.73 -16.63
C SER A 273 -28.04 -7.06 -16.92
N ASN A 274 -27.80 -7.82 -17.99
CA ASN A 274 -26.44 -8.22 -18.40
C ASN A 274 -26.01 -7.57 -19.72
N HIS A 275 -26.54 -6.37 -19.99
CA HIS A 275 -26.09 -5.51 -21.08
C HIS A 275 -25.86 -4.09 -20.56
N TYR A 276 -24.92 -3.38 -21.17
CA TYR A 276 -24.52 -2.03 -20.79
C TYR A 276 -24.36 -1.14 -22.02
N LEU A 277 -24.54 0.16 -21.83
CA LEU A 277 -24.41 1.16 -22.89
C LEU A 277 -22.94 1.56 -23.06
N PHE A 278 -22.41 1.47 -24.27
CA PHE A 278 -21.08 1.99 -24.61
C PHE A 278 -21.08 2.54 -26.05
N GLY A 279 -20.66 3.80 -26.22
CA GLY A 279 -20.68 4.47 -27.52
C GLY A 279 -22.07 4.55 -28.15
N GLY A 280 -23.12 4.63 -27.32
CA GLY A 280 -24.52 4.62 -27.77
C GLY A 280 -25.09 3.23 -28.12
N GLU A 281 -24.31 2.16 -27.99
CA GLU A 281 -24.74 0.79 -28.30
C GLU A 281 -25.01 0.00 -27.01
N CYS A 282 -26.10 -0.77 -26.98
CA CYS A 282 -26.37 -1.71 -25.88
C CYS A 282 -25.62 -3.03 -26.12
N ARG A 283 -24.52 -3.23 -25.40
CA ARG A 283 -23.58 -4.35 -25.56
C ARG A 283 -23.78 -5.42 -24.49
N PRO A 284 -23.65 -6.71 -24.81
CA PRO A 284 -23.69 -7.76 -23.79
C PRO A 284 -22.45 -7.72 -22.90
N MET A 285 -22.65 -7.97 -21.61
CA MET A 285 -21.57 -8.37 -20.72
C MET A 285 -21.09 -9.78 -21.11
N THR A 286 -19.81 -10.04 -20.89
CA THR A 286 -19.21 -11.35 -21.16
C THR A 286 -18.78 -12.01 -19.85
N ARG A 287 -18.65 -13.34 -19.85
CA ARG A 287 -18.03 -14.09 -18.76
C ARG A 287 -17.43 -15.38 -19.32
N PRO A 288 -16.30 -15.87 -18.76
CA PRO A 288 -15.79 -17.21 -19.06
C PRO A 288 -16.90 -18.28 -18.99
N PRO A 289 -17.03 -19.15 -20.01
CA PRO A 289 -18.05 -20.18 -20.01
C PRO A 289 -17.71 -21.30 -19.01
N GLY A 290 -18.73 -21.83 -18.34
CA GLY A 290 -18.59 -23.04 -17.50
C GLY A 290 -18.01 -22.81 -16.10
N ASP A 291 -17.62 -21.57 -15.76
CA ASP A 291 -17.18 -21.20 -14.44
C ASP A 291 -18.24 -20.34 -13.71
N PRO A 292 -18.92 -20.88 -12.68
CA PRO A 292 -19.92 -20.14 -11.93
C PRO A 292 -19.33 -19.05 -11.02
N LEU A 293 -18.02 -19.05 -10.77
CA LEU A 293 -17.31 -18.05 -9.99
C LEU A 293 -16.77 -16.90 -10.85
N ALA A 294 -16.76 -17.06 -12.17
CA ALA A 294 -16.27 -16.03 -13.07
C ALA A 294 -17.19 -14.80 -13.09
N MET A 295 -16.58 -13.63 -12.93
CA MET A 295 -17.29 -12.35 -12.91
C MET A 295 -17.77 -11.97 -14.32
N TRP A 296 -18.92 -11.30 -14.38
CA TRP A 296 -19.30 -10.58 -15.61
C TRP A 296 -18.25 -9.52 -15.93
N ARG A 297 -18.09 -9.21 -17.22
CA ARG A 297 -17.13 -8.24 -17.71
C ARG A 297 -17.76 -7.30 -18.73
N THR A 298 -17.42 -6.03 -18.63
CA THR A 298 -17.63 -5.02 -19.68
C THR A 298 -16.33 -4.80 -20.46
N VAL A 299 -16.31 -3.80 -21.34
CA VAL A 299 -15.09 -3.35 -22.01
C VAL A 299 -14.06 -2.79 -21.02
N HIS A 300 -14.51 -2.25 -19.89
CA HIS A 300 -13.65 -1.68 -18.86
C HIS A 300 -13.04 -2.76 -17.96
N GLY A 301 -13.74 -3.86 -17.71
CA GLY A 301 -13.19 -4.99 -16.97
C GLY A 301 -14.23 -5.77 -16.17
N PRO A 302 -13.81 -6.52 -15.14
CA PRO A 302 -14.71 -7.27 -14.27
C PRO A 302 -15.71 -6.36 -13.55
N VAL A 303 -16.97 -6.77 -13.52
CA VAL A 303 -18.06 -6.10 -12.81
C VAL A 303 -17.98 -6.47 -11.34
N SER A 304 -17.48 -5.56 -10.49
CA SER A 304 -17.29 -5.73 -9.05
C SER A 304 -18.56 -5.54 -8.24
N GLY A 305 -19.55 -4.84 -8.78
CA GLY A 305 -20.80 -4.57 -8.09
C GLY A 305 -21.88 -4.02 -9.01
N ARG A 306 -23.05 -3.76 -8.43
CA ARG A 306 -24.21 -3.15 -9.09
C ARG A 306 -24.81 -2.10 -8.16
N ALA A 307 -25.43 -1.08 -8.71
CA ALA A 307 -26.06 -0.01 -7.93
C ALA A 307 -27.15 0.70 -8.73
N THR A 308 -27.71 1.78 -8.20
CA THR A 308 -28.44 2.76 -9.00
C THR A 308 -27.74 4.12 -8.97
N VAL A 309 -27.96 4.92 -10.01
CA VAL A 309 -27.62 6.36 -10.06
C VAL A 309 -28.88 7.09 -10.49
N ASP A 310 -29.38 8.00 -9.66
CA ASP A 310 -30.67 8.68 -9.86
C ASP A 310 -31.83 7.69 -10.13
N GLY A 311 -31.80 6.54 -9.46
CA GLY A 311 -32.76 5.44 -9.62
C GLY A 311 -32.63 4.61 -10.90
N ALA A 312 -31.69 4.93 -11.79
CA ALA A 312 -31.38 4.12 -12.97
C ALA A 312 -30.38 3.01 -12.62
N PRO A 313 -30.60 1.76 -13.04
CA PRO A 313 -29.72 0.65 -12.69
C PRO A 313 -28.37 0.72 -13.43
N VAL A 314 -27.30 0.46 -12.71
CA VAL A 314 -25.91 0.50 -13.20
C VAL A 314 -25.11 -0.72 -12.71
N ALA A 315 -24.03 -1.03 -13.41
CA ALA A 315 -22.97 -1.92 -12.93
C ALA A 315 -21.70 -1.12 -12.63
N ILE A 316 -20.86 -1.63 -11.73
CA ILE A 316 -19.56 -1.05 -11.37
C ILE A 316 -18.50 -1.96 -11.95
N ALA A 317 -17.71 -1.48 -12.91
CA ALA A 317 -16.62 -2.21 -13.54
C ALA A 317 -15.26 -1.70 -13.06
N GLN A 318 -14.30 -2.62 -12.88
CA GLN A 318 -12.92 -2.33 -12.48
C GLN A 318 -12.03 -2.23 -13.73
N GLN A 319 -11.65 -1.00 -14.11
CA GLN A 319 -10.73 -0.75 -15.21
C GLN A 319 -9.30 -0.68 -14.69
N ARG A 320 -8.55 -1.79 -14.86
CA ARG A 320 -7.15 -1.88 -14.40
C ARG A 320 -6.18 -1.75 -15.57
N ALA A 321 -5.25 -0.79 -15.48
CA ALA A 321 -4.29 -0.47 -16.54
C ALA A 321 -3.35 -1.62 -16.91
N SER A 322 -2.97 -2.45 -15.93
CA SER A 322 -2.04 -3.57 -16.09
C SER A 322 -2.72 -4.92 -16.32
N ARG A 323 -4.05 -4.95 -16.48
CA ARG A 323 -4.80 -6.19 -16.75
C ARG A 323 -4.36 -6.79 -18.09
N GLY A 324 -3.95 -8.06 -18.11
CA GLY A 324 -3.50 -8.74 -19.33
C GLY A 324 -2.03 -8.49 -19.67
N MET A 325 -1.28 -7.82 -18.79
CA MET A 325 0.11 -7.42 -19.01
C MET A 325 1.05 -7.96 -17.93
N GLU A 326 0.55 -8.80 -17.01
CA GLU A 326 1.31 -9.24 -15.84
C GLU A 326 2.60 -9.99 -16.23
N ALA A 327 2.58 -10.74 -17.32
CA ALA A 327 3.76 -11.46 -17.82
C ALA A 327 4.89 -10.54 -18.32
N MET A 328 4.62 -9.27 -18.68
CA MET A 328 5.62 -8.35 -19.27
C MET A 328 6.83 -8.12 -18.37
N ALA A 329 6.64 -8.12 -17.04
CA ALA A 329 7.74 -7.93 -16.10
C ALA A 329 8.83 -9.02 -16.19
N SER A 330 8.52 -10.18 -16.78
CA SER A 330 9.48 -11.28 -16.98
C SER A 330 10.71 -10.84 -17.78
N VAL A 331 10.57 -9.91 -18.73
CA VAL A 331 11.69 -9.41 -19.54
C VAL A 331 12.63 -8.57 -18.70
N ALA A 332 12.09 -7.66 -17.87
CA ALA A 332 12.89 -6.87 -16.93
C ALA A 332 13.66 -7.77 -15.95
N PHE A 333 12.98 -8.78 -15.39
CA PHE A 333 13.64 -9.71 -14.46
C PHE A 333 14.64 -10.63 -15.13
N TRP A 334 14.42 -11.03 -16.38
CA TRP A 334 15.42 -11.77 -17.17
C TRP A 334 16.73 -11.00 -17.24
N ARG A 335 16.68 -9.71 -17.60
CA ARG A 335 17.87 -8.85 -17.71
C ARG A 335 18.52 -8.60 -16.35
N LEU A 336 17.73 -8.27 -15.33
CA LEU A 336 18.23 -8.08 -13.97
C LEU A 336 19.00 -9.30 -13.45
N ASN A 337 18.50 -10.49 -13.71
CA ASN A 337 19.08 -11.73 -13.21
C ASN A 337 20.33 -12.19 -13.99
N ARG A 338 20.57 -11.62 -15.17
CA ARG A 338 21.73 -11.89 -16.04
C ARG A 338 22.82 -10.81 -15.99
N GLY A 339 22.64 -9.77 -15.19
CA GLY A 339 23.62 -8.68 -15.11
C GLY A 339 23.56 -7.72 -16.30
N GLU A 340 22.42 -7.64 -16.98
CA GLU A 340 22.26 -6.90 -18.24
C GLU A 340 21.72 -5.48 -18.03
N VAL A 341 22.01 -4.88 -16.87
CA VAL A 341 21.71 -3.47 -16.54
C VAL A 341 23.00 -2.67 -16.54
N ASP A 342 23.11 -1.70 -17.46
CA ASP A 342 24.29 -0.83 -17.60
C ASP A 342 24.27 0.32 -16.57
N GLY A 343 24.66 -0.02 -15.34
CA GLY A 343 24.75 0.93 -14.23
C GLY A 343 23.41 1.53 -13.78
N ALA A 344 23.49 2.54 -12.92
CA ALA A 344 22.33 3.23 -12.35
C ALA A 344 21.39 3.84 -13.41
N GLU A 345 21.93 4.46 -14.46
CA GLU A 345 21.14 5.09 -15.53
C GLU A 345 20.43 4.06 -16.43
N GLY A 346 21.01 2.87 -16.59
CA GLY A 346 20.41 1.76 -17.33
C GLY A 346 19.23 1.10 -16.61
N PHE A 347 19.03 1.38 -15.32
CA PHE A 347 18.02 0.71 -14.51
C PHE A 347 16.58 1.12 -14.84
N ALA A 348 16.32 2.42 -14.98
CA ALA A 348 14.96 2.93 -15.25
C ALA A 348 14.36 2.40 -16.57
N PRO A 349 15.09 2.38 -17.71
CA PRO A 349 14.57 1.78 -18.95
C PRO A 349 14.22 0.30 -18.84
N VAL A 350 14.96 -0.48 -18.04
CA VAL A 350 14.66 -1.90 -17.81
C VAL A 350 13.39 -2.04 -16.97
N MET A 351 13.29 -1.28 -15.88
CA MET A 351 12.14 -1.35 -14.97
C MET A 351 10.87 -0.68 -15.51
N ALA A 352 10.98 0.18 -16.53
CA ALA A 352 9.84 0.75 -17.25
C ALA A 352 8.95 -0.31 -17.94
N GLN A 353 9.48 -1.52 -18.17
CA GLN A 353 8.71 -2.64 -18.74
C GLN A 353 7.75 -3.28 -17.74
N VAL A 354 7.86 -2.95 -16.44
CA VAL A 354 7.01 -3.47 -15.37
C VAL A 354 5.72 -2.63 -15.34
N PRO A 355 4.56 -3.15 -15.78
CA PRO A 355 3.35 -2.33 -15.90
C PRO A 355 2.65 -2.09 -14.56
N MET A 356 3.25 -2.48 -13.43
CA MET A 356 2.64 -2.49 -12.10
C MET A 356 3.30 -1.42 -11.22
N SER A 357 2.54 -0.92 -10.24
CA SER A 357 2.93 0.24 -9.44
C SER A 357 3.89 -0.19 -8.35
N PHE A 358 5.18 0.03 -8.58
CA PHE A 358 6.25 -0.34 -7.66
C PHE A 358 7.33 0.74 -7.60
N ASN A 359 7.86 0.92 -6.40
CA ASN A 359 9.05 1.71 -6.14
C ASN A 359 10.27 0.79 -6.19
N TRP A 360 11.08 0.90 -7.24
CA TRP A 360 12.28 0.09 -7.43
C TRP A 360 13.52 0.84 -7.00
N LEU A 361 14.41 0.14 -6.32
CA LEU A 361 15.70 0.63 -5.90
C LEU A 361 16.80 -0.21 -6.54
N TYR A 362 17.85 0.43 -7.00
CA TYR A 362 19.10 -0.14 -7.50
C TYR A 362 20.27 0.35 -6.66
N VAL A 363 21.23 -0.52 -6.38
CA VAL A 363 22.49 -0.18 -5.71
C VAL A 363 23.64 -0.99 -6.31
N ASP A 364 24.71 -0.33 -6.73
CA ASP A 364 25.99 -0.96 -7.11
C ASP A 364 27.15 -0.47 -6.21
N ALA A 365 28.40 -0.61 -6.67
CA ALA A 365 29.59 -0.18 -5.94
C ALA A 365 29.76 1.35 -5.85
N HIS A 366 29.05 2.14 -6.66
CA HIS A 366 29.23 3.58 -6.82
C HIS A 366 27.93 4.36 -6.58
N ASP A 367 26.82 3.83 -7.07
CA ASP A 367 25.58 4.55 -7.29
C ASP A 367 24.39 3.92 -6.57
N VAL A 368 23.41 4.78 -6.26
CA VAL A 368 22.06 4.42 -5.84
C VAL A 368 21.09 5.01 -6.87
N ALA A 369 20.13 4.23 -7.35
CA ALA A 369 19.09 4.72 -8.25
C ALA A 369 17.69 4.28 -7.82
N TYR A 370 16.72 5.12 -8.07
CA TYR A 370 15.30 4.90 -7.82
C TYR A 370 14.51 5.07 -9.12
N PHE A 371 13.52 4.20 -9.32
CA PHE A 371 12.54 4.33 -10.41
C PHE A 371 11.16 3.85 -9.96
N HIS A 372 10.13 4.63 -10.28
CA HIS A 372 8.73 4.28 -10.05
C HIS A 372 8.09 3.67 -11.31
N SER A 373 7.90 2.35 -11.32
CA SER A 373 7.26 1.66 -12.45
C SER A 373 5.74 1.70 -12.34
N GLY A 374 5.05 1.50 -13.46
CA GLY A 374 3.60 1.40 -13.51
C GLY A 374 3.06 1.80 -14.87
N ARG A 375 1.76 1.57 -15.09
CA ARG A 375 1.05 2.05 -16.27
C ARG A 375 -0.02 3.04 -15.85
N PHE A 376 0.35 4.32 -15.77
CA PHE A 376 -0.51 5.36 -15.19
C PHE A 376 -1.42 6.01 -16.24
N PRO A 377 -2.75 5.87 -16.15
CA PRO A 377 -3.67 6.36 -17.16
C PRO A 377 -3.73 7.89 -17.19
N ILE A 378 -3.80 8.46 -18.40
CA ILE A 378 -4.16 9.86 -18.60
C ILE A 378 -5.68 9.91 -18.68
N ARG A 379 -6.33 10.41 -17.62
CA ARG A 379 -7.80 10.51 -17.57
C ARG A 379 -8.31 11.64 -18.45
N ALA A 380 -9.54 11.49 -18.96
CA ALA A 380 -10.17 12.52 -19.76
C ALA A 380 -10.34 13.84 -18.97
N GLU A 381 -10.22 14.97 -19.66
CA GLU A 381 -10.53 16.28 -19.07
C GLU A 381 -11.95 16.29 -18.49
N GLY A 382 -12.13 16.86 -17.30
CA GLY A 382 -13.42 16.85 -16.59
C GLY A 382 -13.63 15.66 -15.65
N VAL A 383 -12.87 14.56 -15.77
CA VAL A 383 -12.98 13.43 -14.85
C VAL A 383 -12.37 13.78 -13.49
N HIS A 384 -13.13 13.53 -12.42
CA HIS A 384 -12.61 13.57 -11.06
C HIS A 384 -11.91 12.23 -10.76
N PRO A 385 -10.60 12.20 -10.43
CA PRO A 385 -9.87 10.95 -10.23
C PRO A 385 -10.34 10.15 -9.01
N ASP A 386 -10.76 10.81 -7.92
CA ASP A 386 -11.23 10.12 -6.71
C ASP A 386 -12.71 9.71 -6.71
N LEU A 387 -13.49 10.03 -7.75
CA LEU A 387 -14.94 9.75 -7.80
C LEU A 387 -15.29 8.93 -9.04
N PRO A 388 -16.34 8.09 -8.98
CA PRO A 388 -16.65 7.18 -10.08
C PRO A 388 -17.05 7.98 -11.31
N SER A 389 -16.61 7.52 -12.47
CA SER A 389 -16.94 8.14 -13.76
C SER A 389 -17.83 7.24 -14.61
N TRP A 390 -18.62 7.83 -15.51
CA TRP A 390 -19.44 7.05 -16.45
C TRP A 390 -18.58 6.22 -17.40
N GLY A 391 -18.90 4.93 -17.51
CA GLY A 391 -18.33 3.97 -18.47
C GLY A 391 -19.06 3.95 -19.82
N THR A 392 -19.66 5.06 -20.24
CA THR A 392 -20.48 5.11 -21.47
C THR A 392 -19.67 5.34 -22.75
N GLY A 393 -18.34 5.52 -22.64
CA GLY A 393 -17.40 5.66 -23.75
C GLY A 393 -16.94 7.10 -24.02
N GLU A 394 -17.55 8.12 -23.40
CA GLU A 394 -17.17 9.52 -23.56
C GLU A 394 -15.97 9.92 -22.69
N TRP A 395 -15.72 9.20 -21.60
CA TRP A 395 -14.74 9.52 -20.56
C TRP A 395 -13.58 8.51 -20.47
N GLU A 396 -13.26 7.86 -21.59
CA GLU A 396 -12.19 6.89 -21.69
C GLU A 396 -10.82 7.49 -21.37
N TRP A 397 -9.89 6.65 -20.91
CA TRP A 397 -8.49 7.04 -20.78
C TRP A 397 -7.91 7.47 -22.13
N GLN A 398 -7.09 8.51 -22.12
CA GLN A 398 -6.50 9.16 -23.29
C GLN A 398 -5.05 8.68 -23.55
N GLY A 399 -4.71 7.49 -23.06
CA GLY A 399 -3.36 6.93 -23.08
C GLY A 399 -2.78 6.78 -21.69
N PHE A 400 -1.46 6.70 -21.62
CA PHE A 400 -0.71 6.50 -20.38
C PHE A 400 0.49 7.44 -20.34
N LEU A 401 0.95 7.80 -19.14
CA LEU A 401 2.17 8.60 -18.98
C LEU A 401 3.37 7.89 -19.60
N ASP A 402 4.25 8.67 -20.22
CA ASP A 402 5.52 8.15 -20.72
C ASP A 402 6.45 7.83 -19.52
N PRO A 403 7.20 6.72 -19.52
CA PRO A 403 8.10 6.37 -18.41
C PRO A 403 9.12 7.45 -18.06
N SER A 404 9.52 8.31 -19.00
CA SER A 404 10.39 9.47 -18.72
C SER A 404 9.74 10.52 -17.81
N GLN A 405 8.42 10.49 -17.66
CA GLN A 405 7.64 11.34 -16.77
C GLN A 405 7.42 10.71 -15.39
N HIS A 406 7.91 9.49 -15.14
CA HIS A 406 7.77 8.84 -13.84
C HIS A 406 8.83 9.35 -12.84
N PRO A 407 8.51 9.31 -11.53
CA PRO A 407 9.47 9.54 -10.46
C PRO A 407 10.70 8.64 -10.60
N GLN A 408 11.87 9.28 -10.68
CA GLN A 408 13.14 8.60 -10.80
C GLN A 408 14.28 9.51 -10.34
N GLU A 409 15.32 8.92 -9.77
CA GLU A 409 16.46 9.69 -9.27
C GLU A 409 17.71 8.81 -9.14
N VAL A 410 18.84 9.30 -9.65
CA VAL A 410 20.16 8.69 -9.47
C VAL A 410 20.96 9.56 -8.51
N ASN A 411 21.54 8.94 -7.48
CA ASN A 411 22.40 9.58 -6.47
C ASN A 411 21.80 10.89 -5.91
N PRO A 412 20.70 10.80 -5.14
CA PRO A 412 20.05 11.98 -4.57
C PRO A 412 21.04 12.82 -3.77
N VAL A 413 20.87 14.14 -3.83
CA VAL A 413 21.78 15.12 -3.21
C VAL A 413 21.85 14.96 -1.69
N GLU A 414 20.73 14.55 -1.09
CA GLU A 414 20.60 14.21 0.32
C GLU A 414 21.56 13.09 0.70
N GLY A 415 21.86 12.15 -0.22
CA GLY A 415 22.78 11.04 -0.02
C GLY A 415 22.12 9.77 0.54
N TRP A 416 20.79 9.67 0.48
CA TRP A 416 20.04 8.45 0.80
C TRP A 416 18.72 8.38 0.02
N VAL A 417 18.20 7.17 -0.12
CA VAL A 417 16.85 6.88 -0.65
C VAL A 417 16.15 5.98 0.37
N THR A 418 14.93 6.35 0.77
CA THR A 418 14.06 5.50 1.58
C THR A 418 12.73 5.30 0.89
N SER A 419 12.14 4.14 1.10
CA SER A 419 10.73 3.96 0.81
C SER A 419 10.11 3.08 1.88
N TRP A 420 8.90 3.45 2.30
CA TRP A 420 8.01 2.58 3.05
C TRP A 420 6.58 2.69 2.52
N ASN A 421 6.47 2.53 1.20
CA ASN A 421 5.23 2.69 0.41
C ASN A 421 4.68 4.13 0.39
N ASN A 422 5.48 5.09 0.83
CA ASN A 422 5.15 6.51 0.82
C ASN A 422 5.16 7.08 -0.61
N LYS A 423 4.68 8.33 -0.69
CA LYS A 423 4.61 9.13 -1.92
C LYS A 423 5.90 9.05 -2.75
N PRO A 424 5.82 8.76 -4.07
CA PRO A 424 6.99 8.65 -4.94
C PRO A 424 7.83 9.93 -5.04
N ALA A 425 7.19 11.08 -5.27
CA ALA A 425 7.86 12.36 -5.51
C ALA A 425 6.95 13.55 -5.14
N PRO A 426 7.50 14.75 -4.90
CA PRO A 426 6.71 15.97 -4.81
C PRO A 426 5.94 16.22 -6.12
N GLY A 427 4.66 16.60 -6.06
CA GLY A 427 3.82 16.82 -7.25
C GLY A 427 3.21 15.56 -7.86
N TRP A 428 3.51 14.38 -7.30
CA TRP A 428 2.87 13.11 -7.67
C TRP A 428 1.66 12.86 -6.77
N THR A 429 0.52 12.52 -7.34
CA THR A 429 -0.73 12.32 -6.59
C THR A 429 -0.87 10.91 -6.03
N SER A 430 -1.51 10.76 -4.87
CA SER A 430 -1.90 9.46 -4.33
C SER A 430 -3.05 8.84 -5.13
N ALA A 431 -3.20 7.51 -5.03
CA ALA A 431 -4.36 6.81 -5.56
C ALA A 431 -5.64 7.10 -4.76
N ASP A 432 -6.80 6.86 -5.38
CA ASP A 432 -8.12 7.10 -4.80
C ASP A 432 -8.39 6.31 -3.50
N ASP A 433 -7.71 5.18 -3.33
CA ASP A 433 -7.79 4.27 -2.18
C ASP A 433 -6.78 4.60 -1.07
N THR A 434 -5.96 5.63 -1.27
CA THR A 434 -4.88 6.02 -0.36
C THR A 434 -5.13 7.41 0.21
N TRP A 435 -5.47 7.50 1.50
CA TRP A 435 -5.74 8.77 2.19
C TRP A 435 -4.57 9.22 3.10
N GLY A 436 -3.58 8.34 3.32
CA GLY A 436 -2.49 8.53 4.29
C GLY A 436 -1.28 9.36 3.87
N VAL A 437 -1.32 10.03 2.72
CA VAL A 437 -0.17 10.80 2.22
C VAL A 437 -0.14 12.21 2.85
N GLY A 438 0.71 12.41 3.86
CA GLY A 438 0.81 13.70 4.54
C GLY A 438 1.96 13.83 5.54
N ALA A 439 1.81 14.76 6.48
CA ALA A 439 2.85 15.23 7.40
C ALA A 439 3.38 14.22 8.44
N ALA A 440 2.77 13.04 8.56
CA ALA A 440 3.22 11.97 9.45
C ALA A 440 3.01 10.61 8.78
N GLN A 441 4.10 10.01 8.33
CA GLN A 441 4.13 8.72 7.65
C GLN A 441 5.19 7.83 8.28
N ARG A 442 4.97 6.52 8.23
CA ARG A 442 5.93 5.57 8.81
C ARG A 442 7.33 5.64 8.19
N VAL A 443 7.46 6.13 6.94
CA VAL A 443 8.78 6.37 6.31
C VAL A 443 9.61 7.38 7.11
N ASP A 444 8.98 8.32 7.81
CA ASP A 444 9.66 9.33 8.63
C ASP A 444 10.45 8.65 9.77
N LEU A 445 9.97 7.49 10.24
CA LEU A 445 10.69 6.67 11.22
C LEU A 445 12.07 6.21 10.70
N LEU A 446 12.26 6.12 9.39
CA LEU A 446 13.54 5.83 8.74
C LEU A 446 14.32 7.13 8.48
N ASP A 447 13.68 8.11 7.84
CA ASP A 447 14.31 9.36 7.35
C ASP A 447 14.91 10.22 8.46
N ASP A 448 14.20 10.41 9.58
CA ASP A 448 14.67 11.20 10.73
C ASP A 448 16.04 10.75 11.25
N GLN A 449 16.34 9.45 11.09
CA GLN A 449 17.57 8.86 11.59
C GLN A 449 18.76 9.07 10.64
N LEU A 450 18.49 9.40 9.37
CA LEU A 450 19.48 9.49 8.30
C LEU A 450 20.06 10.90 8.15
N GLU A 451 19.31 11.94 8.52
CA GLU A 451 19.75 13.35 8.39
C GLU A 451 21.14 13.59 8.99
N GLY A 452 21.36 13.10 10.22
CA GLY A 452 22.63 13.21 10.95
C GLY A 452 23.61 12.06 10.74
N LEU A 453 23.26 11.05 9.94
CA LEU A 453 24.10 9.88 9.72
C LEU A 453 25.19 10.20 8.68
N SER A 454 26.45 10.02 9.07
CA SER A 454 27.63 10.17 8.21
C SER A 454 28.68 9.13 8.58
N GLY A 455 29.53 8.75 7.63
CA GLY A 455 30.47 7.63 7.82
C GLY A 455 29.75 6.32 8.15
N ALA A 456 28.57 6.11 7.59
CA ALA A 456 27.72 4.95 7.87
C ALA A 456 28.40 3.64 7.51
N THR A 457 28.26 2.65 8.40
CA THR A 457 28.59 1.25 8.13
C THR A 457 27.31 0.44 7.85
N PRO A 458 27.40 -0.78 7.29
CA PRO A 458 26.23 -1.64 7.14
C PRO A 458 25.48 -1.86 8.45
N ALA A 459 26.18 -1.95 9.58
CA ALA A 459 25.55 -2.09 10.90
C ALA A 459 24.73 -0.86 11.30
N ASP A 460 25.17 0.35 10.93
CA ASP A 460 24.43 1.58 11.23
C ASP A 460 23.13 1.68 10.42
N VAL A 461 23.17 1.31 9.13
CA VAL A 461 21.97 1.29 8.28
C VAL A 461 21.00 0.20 8.74
N VAL A 462 21.49 -0.97 9.17
CA VAL A 462 20.66 -1.99 9.82
C VAL A 462 20.05 -1.43 11.12
N ALA A 463 20.80 -0.69 11.93
CA ALA A 463 20.28 -0.09 13.15
C ALA A 463 19.17 0.94 12.87
N VAL A 464 19.24 1.69 11.75
CA VAL A 464 18.13 2.57 11.31
C VAL A 464 16.85 1.76 11.12
N ALA A 465 16.91 0.70 10.31
CA ALA A 465 15.75 -0.16 10.05
C ALA A 465 15.22 -0.85 11.33
N GLN A 466 16.10 -1.40 12.17
CA GLN A 466 15.69 -2.08 13.41
C GLN A 466 15.14 -1.12 14.48
N ARG A 467 15.62 0.13 14.54
CA ARG A 467 15.03 1.13 15.42
C ARG A 467 13.63 1.47 14.94
N ALA A 468 13.46 1.83 13.67
CA ALA A 468 12.16 2.16 13.07
C ALA A 468 11.13 1.05 13.30
N ALA A 469 11.53 -0.21 13.12
CA ALA A 469 10.68 -1.39 13.29
C ALA A 469 10.03 -1.57 14.68
N THR A 470 10.51 -0.84 15.69
CA THR A 470 9.95 -0.90 17.05
C THR A 470 9.35 0.42 17.50
N ARG A 471 9.36 1.47 16.66
CA ARG A 471 8.81 2.78 17.01
C ARG A 471 7.31 2.84 16.71
N ASP A 472 6.61 3.65 17.49
CA ASP A 472 5.22 4.01 17.29
C ASP A 472 5.14 5.37 16.59
N LEU A 473 4.58 5.41 15.37
CA LEU A 473 4.44 6.64 14.58
C LEU A 473 3.60 7.68 15.34
N ARG A 474 2.55 7.23 16.04
CA ARG A 474 1.69 8.09 16.83
C ARG A 474 2.46 8.78 17.96
N VAL A 475 3.50 8.14 18.48
CA VAL A 475 4.33 8.72 19.55
C VAL A 475 5.32 9.73 18.97
N THR A 476 6.07 9.30 17.96
CA THR A 476 7.20 10.05 17.43
C THR A 476 6.80 11.29 16.64
N HIS A 477 5.67 11.24 15.92
CA HIS A 477 5.25 12.32 15.03
C HIS A 477 3.99 13.01 15.52
N VAL A 478 2.95 12.26 15.90
CA VAL A 478 1.66 12.86 16.26
C VAL A 478 1.65 13.40 17.69
N LEU A 479 2.04 12.59 18.67
CA LEU A 479 2.10 13.01 20.07
C LEU A 479 3.20 14.03 20.31
N SER A 480 4.33 13.94 19.59
CA SER A 480 5.36 14.97 19.59
C SER A 480 4.76 16.34 19.23
N GLU A 481 3.93 16.39 18.19
CA GLU A 481 3.24 17.62 17.78
C GLU A 481 2.20 18.08 18.81
N VAL A 482 1.40 17.15 19.36
CA VAL A 482 0.44 17.46 20.43
C VAL A 482 1.16 18.06 21.65
N LEU A 483 2.30 17.51 22.05
CA LEU A 483 3.07 18.01 23.18
C LEU A 483 3.72 19.37 22.87
N ARG A 484 4.19 19.59 21.64
CA ARG A 484 4.72 20.89 21.17
C ARG A 484 3.67 21.99 21.29
N VAL A 485 2.45 21.78 20.78
CA VAL A 485 1.40 22.82 20.84
C VAL A 485 0.89 23.07 22.26
N LEU A 486 1.07 22.11 23.17
CA LEU A 486 0.81 22.23 24.60
C LEU A 486 2.00 22.79 25.40
N GLU A 487 3.16 23.02 24.77
CA GLU A 487 4.32 23.63 25.42
C GLU A 487 4.00 25.09 25.82
N GLY A 488 4.46 25.51 27.00
CA GLY A 488 4.15 26.84 27.55
C GLY A 488 2.69 27.03 28.00
N ARG A 489 1.80 26.07 27.73
CA ARG A 489 0.42 26.05 28.22
C ARG A 489 0.35 25.25 29.53
N PRO A 490 -0.12 25.84 30.65
CA PRO A 490 -0.21 25.12 31.92
C PRO A 490 -1.15 23.92 31.82
N ALA A 491 -0.72 22.76 32.32
CA ALA A 491 -1.62 21.63 32.47
C ALA A 491 -2.75 21.97 33.47
N PRO A 492 -4.01 21.59 33.20
CA PRO A 492 -5.14 21.90 34.09
C PRO A 492 -5.01 21.32 35.51
N THR A 493 -4.24 20.23 35.66
CA THR A 493 -4.02 19.57 36.94
C THR A 493 -2.56 19.08 37.05
N ALA A 494 -2.07 18.89 38.28
CA ALA A 494 -0.76 18.30 38.52
C ALA A 494 -0.62 16.87 37.95
N GLU A 495 -1.73 16.14 37.88
CA GLU A 495 -1.80 14.81 37.25
C GLU A 495 -1.55 14.87 35.73
N LEU A 496 -2.09 15.88 35.06
CA LEU A 496 -1.87 16.09 33.63
C LEU A 496 -0.47 16.65 33.34
N GLU A 497 0.09 17.44 34.26
CA GLU A 497 1.49 17.86 34.18
C GLU A 497 2.44 16.66 34.27
N ASP A 498 2.19 15.75 35.23
CA ASP A 498 2.96 14.51 35.35
C ASP A 498 2.82 13.64 34.10
N LEU A 499 1.60 13.53 33.56
CA LEU A 499 1.36 12.81 32.31
C LEU A 499 2.14 13.42 31.14
N ARG A 500 2.09 14.74 30.95
CA ARG A 500 2.87 15.44 29.91
C ARG A 500 4.35 15.12 30.03
N ARG A 501 4.92 15.19 31.24
CA ARG A 501 6.33 14.88 31.49
C ARG A 501 6.69 13.45 31.09
N ARG A 502 5.84 12.47 31.43
CA ARG A 502 6.05 11.04 31.10
C ARG A 502 5.94 10.79 29.60
N LEU A 503 4.92 11.36 28.95
CA LEU A 503 4.75 11.28 27.50
C LEU A 503 5.92 11.94 26.77
N SER A 504 6.38 13.09 27.23
CA SER A 504 7.57 13.77 26.67
C SER A 504 8.83 12.92 26.81
N ALA A 505 9.01 12.24 27.95
CA ALA A 505 10.12 11.31 28.15
C ALA A 505 10.03 10.10 27.21
N TYR A 506 8.82 9.58 26.95
CA TYR A 506 8.62 8.50 25.99
C TYR A 506 8.94 8.93 24.55
N VAL A 507 8.50 10.12 24.14
CA VAL A 507 8.87 10.73 22.84
C VAL A 507 10.38 10.87 22.74
N ALA A 508 11.04 11.43 23.75
CA ALA A 508 12.49 11.60 23.79
C ALA A 508 13.26 10.26 23.78
N ALA A 509 12.66 9.19 24.33
CA ALA A 509 13.20 7.83 24.27
C ALA A 509 12.95 7.14 22.90
N GLY A 510 12.32 7.82 21.95
CA GLY A 510 12.09 7.35 20.59
C GLY A 510 10.80 6.55 20.39
N GLY A 511 9.86 6.57 21.34
CA GLY A 511 8.54 5.96 21.12
C GLY A 511 8.54 4.45 20.91
N HIS A 512 9.49 3.73 21.50
CA HIS A 512 9.68 2.29 21.27
C HIS A 512 8.67 1.39 21.99
N ARG A 513 8.09 0.42 21.27
CA ARG A 513 7.33 -0.73 21.80
C ARG A 513 8.25 -1.95 21.88
N ARG A 514 8.86 -2.19 23.04
CA ARG A 514 9.84 -3.28 23.25
C ARG A 514 9.58 -4.02 24.54
N ASP A 515 9.68 -5.34 24.50
CA ASP A 515 9.68 -6.23 25.66
C ASP A 515 11.09 -6.83 25.76
N ARG A 516 12.05 -6.11 26.36
CA ARG A 516 13.46 -6.54 26.37
C ARG A 516 13.72 -7.62 27.40
N ASN A 517 13.01 -7.59 28.52
CA ASN A 517 13.15 -8.55 29.62
C ASN A 517 12.37 -9.86 29.39
N ARG A 518 11.50 -9.91 28.36
CA ARG A 518 10.69 -11.07 27.95
C ARG A 518 9.66 -11.47 29.01
N ASP A 519 9.09 -10.50 29.71
CA ASP A 519 8.05 -10.76 30.71
C ASP A 519 6.63 -10.77 30.13
N GLY A 520 6.48 -10.49 28.83
CA GLY A 520 5.19 -10.46 28.13
C GLY A 520 4.52 -9.09 28.13
N PHE A 521 5.21 -8.05 28.61
CA PHE A 521 4.73 -6.67 28.62
C PHE A 521 5.74 -5.75 27.94
N TYR A 522 5.26 -4.65 27.36
CA TYR A 522 6.17 -3.60 26.90
C TYR A 522 6.84 -2.91 28.08
N ASP A 523 8.15 -2.67 27.94
CA ASP A 523 9.00 -2.00 28.92
C ASP A 523 8.55 -0.56 29.20
N GLU A 524 7.80 0.06 28.28
CA GLU A 524 7.29 1.42 28.40
C GLU A 524 5.80 1.44 28.76
N PRO A 525 5.45 1.84 29.99
CA PRO A 525 4.06 1.95 30.44
C PRO A 525 3.22 2.92 29.63
N MET A 526 3.82 3.99 29.09
CA MET A 526 3.08 5.03 28.35
C MET A 526 2.53 4.53 27.01
N ALA A 527 2.99 3.39 26.49
CA ALA A 527 2.40 2.76 25.30
C ALA A 527 0.89 2.47 25.49
N ALA A 528 0.47 2.02 26.69
CA ALA A 528 -0.95 1.80 26.99
C ALA A 528 -1.77 3.09 27.00
N VAL A 529 -1.16 4.20 27.43
CA VAL A 529 -1.82 5.51 27.42
C VAL A 529 -2.05 5.98 26.00
N VAL A 530 -1.04 5.86 25.14
CA VAL A 530 -1.12 6.29 23.74
C VAL A 530 -2.20 5.49 23.01
N ASP A 531 -2.23 4.16 23.17
CA ASP A 531 -3.28 3.30 22.60
C ASP A 531 -4.69 3.77 23.02
N ASN A 532 -4.89 4.10 24.29
CA ASN A 532 -6.19 4.54 24.80
C ASN A 532 -6.50 6.04 24.54
N ALA A 533 -5.48 6.85 24.26
CA ALA A 533 -5.61 8.29 23.99
C ALA A 533 -5.83 8.60 22.51
N TRP A 534 -5.46 7.69 21.61
CA TRP A 534 -5.49 7.94 20.17
C TRP A 534 -6.87 8.35 19.65
N LYS A 535 -7.90 7.51 19.84
CA LYS A 535 -9.27 7.86 19.44
C LYS A 535 -9.77 9.16 20.10
N PRO A 536 -9.63 9.37 21.42
CA PRO A 536 -9.96 10.65 22.05
C PRO A 536 -9.22 11.86 21.46
N LEU A 537 -7.97 11.71 21.00
CA LEU A 537 -7.22 12.78 20.34
C LEU A 537 -7.83 13.13 18.98
N VAL A 538 -8.14 12.13 18.15
CA VAL A 538 -8.84 12.36 16.87
C VAL A 538 -10.20 13.04 17.12
N GLU A 539 -10.97 12.55 18.08
CA GLU A 539 -12.27 13.15 18.45
C GLU A 539 -12.13 14.58 19.00
N ALA A 540 -11.05 14.89 19.73
CA ALA A 540 -10.79 16.25 20.21
C ALA A 540 -10.44 17.22 19.07
N VAL A 541 -9.74 16.75 18.04
CA VAL A 541 -9.32 17.57 16.89
C VAL A 541 -10.45 17.73 15.87
N PHE A 542 -11.26 16.69 15.63
CA PHE A 542 -12.22 16.68 14.52
C PHE A 542 -13.69 16.56 14.96
N GLY A 543 -13.97 16.10 16.18
CA GLY A 543 -15.32 15.70 16.59
C GLY A 543 -16.34 16.82 16.73
N GLU A 544 -15.91 18.08 16.86
CA GLU A 544 -16.82 19.24 16.87
C GLU A 544 -17.50 19.43 15.51
N VAL A 545 -16.80 19.10 14.42
CA VAL A 545 -17.27 19.30 13.03
C VAL A 545 -17.68 17.98 12.37
N LEU A 546 -16.94 16.89 12.62
CA LEU A 546 -17.06 15.60 11.94
C LEU A 546 -17.58 14.48 12.85
N GLY A 547 -18.26 14.80 13.94
CA GLY A 547 -18.66 13.83 14.96
C GLY A 547 -19.48 12.65 14.41
N GLY A 548 -20.41 12.92 13.47
CA GLY A 548 -21.22 11.90 12.81
C GLY A 548 -20.41 11.01 11.86
N TYR A 549 -19.55 11.64 11.04
CA TYR A 549 -18.63 10.97 10.13
C TYR A 549 -17.64 10.07 10.90
N LEU A 550 -17.06 10.57 11.98
CA LEU A 550 -16.15 9.80 12.84
C LEU A 550 -16.82 8.61 13.54
N ALA A 551 -18.12 8.71 13.83
CA ALA A 551 -18.90 7.66 14.47
C ALA A 551 -19.38 6.58 13.49
N SER A 552 -19.21 6.79 12.18
CA SER A 552 -19.73 5.93 11.11
C SER A 552 -18.58 5.20 10.38
N PRO A 553 -18.01 4.12 10.96
CA PRO A 553 -16.85 3.45 10.36
C PRO A 553 -17.12 2.96 8.93
N ASP A 554 -18.34 2.49 8.63
CA ASP A 554 -18.73 2.00 7.31
C ASP A 554 -18.86 3.12 6.24
N ARG A 555 -18.65 4.38 6.64
CA ARG A 555 -18.71 5.56 5.77
C ARG A 555 -17.36 6.22 5.57
N ARG A 556 -16.30 5.67 6.16
CA ARG A 556 -14.93 6.14 6.01
C ARG A 556 -14.13 5.11 5.22
N PRO A 557 -13.32 5.51 4.24
CA PRO A 557 -12.46 4.58 3.51
C PRO A 557 -11.40 3.94 4.42
N GLU A 558 -10.90 4.68 5.40
CA GLU A 558 -9.89 4.20 6.34
C GLU A 558 -10.37 4.21 7.81
N GLY A 559 -9.81 3.28 8.58
CA GLY A 559 -9.96 3.21 10.03
C GLY A 559 -9.27 4.39 10.72
N LEU A 560 -9.69 4.68 11.96
CA LEU A 560 -9.05 5.74 12.76
C LEU A 560 -7.61 5.42 13.13
N ASP A 561 -7.23 4.15 13.15
CA ASP A 561 -5.93 3.68 13.61
C ASP A 561 -5.57 2.40 12.84
N ASP A 562 -4.29 2.23 12.54
CA ASP A 562 -3.64 1.00 12.09
C ASP A 562 -2.59 0.58 13.14
N PRO A 563 -3.03 0.10 14.33
CA PRO A 563 -2.12 -0.20 15.41
C PRO A 563 -1.35 -1.51 15.18
N PRO A 564 -0.25 -1.73 15.91
CA PRO A 564 0.46 -3.00 15.95
C PRO A 564 -0.47 -4.20 16.12
N SER A 565 -0.24 -5.25 15.32
CA SER A 565 -1.06 -6.46 15.29
C SER A 565 -0.22 -7.72 15.02
N SER A 566 -0.85 -8.89 15.09
CA SER A 566 -0.20 -10.17 14.76
C SER A 566 0.23 -10.31 13.30
N TYR A 567 -0.20 -9.40 12.41
CA TYR A 567 0.25 -9.36 11.02
C TYR A 567 1.63 -8.72 10.85
N GLY A 568 2.10 -7.97 11.86
CA GLY A 568 3.40 -7.29 11.87
C GLY A 568 3.36 -5.86 11.32
N SER A 569 2.67 -5.62 10.20
CA SER A 569 2.46 -4.27 9.67
C SER A 569 1.68 -3.36 10.61
N ALA A 570 2.01 -2.07 10.61
CA ALA A 570 1.30 -1.03 11.34
C ALA A 570 1.61 0.36 10.77
N PHE A 571 0.80 1.33 11.17
CA PHE A 571 0.93 2.76 10.93
C PHE A 571 0.95 3.18 9.46
N ASP A 572 0.25 2.42 8.61
CA ASP A 572 0.17 2.64 7.17
C ASP A 572 -1.25 3.00 6.74
N ALA A 573 -2.22 2.23 7.22
CA ALA A 573 -3.62 2.31 6.78
C ALA A 573 -4.44 3.27 7.64
N SER A 574 -3.92 4.47 7.90
CA SER A 574 -4.67 5.54 8.58
C SER A 574 -4.16 6.95 8.29
N ALA A 575 -4.96 7.72 7.55
CA ALA A 575 -4.76 9.13 7.28
C ALA A 575 -4.76 10.01 8.53
N TRP A 576 -5.42 9.56 9.59
CA TRP A 576 -5.66 10.35 10.79
C TRP A 576 -4.38 10.76 11.51
N TYR A 577 -3.27 10.04 11.32
CA TYR A 577 -1.95 10.47 11.83
C TYR A 577 -1.53 11.80 11.22
N SER A 578 -1.54 11.89 9.89
CA SER A 578 -1.18 13.09 9.15
C SER A 578 -2.20 14.21 9.34
N LEU A 579 -3.50 13.88 9.30
CA LEU A 579 -4.57 14.87 9.43
C LEU A 579 -4.54 15.59 10.78
N VAL A 580 -4.28 14.87 11.89
CA VAL A 580 -4.12 15.49 13.22
C VAL A 580 -2.97 16.50 13.19
N VAL A 581 -1.78 16.10 12.72
CA VAL A 581 -0.61 16.99 12.65
C VAL A 581 -0.91 18.23 11.81
N ARG A 582 -1.51 18.05 10.64
CA ARG A 582 -1.85 19.15 9.74
C ARG A 582 -2.84 20.14 10.36
N GLU A 583 -3.90 19.67 10.99
CA GLU A 583 -4.86 20.56 11.64
C GLU A 583 -4.22 21.32 12.82
N LEU A 584 -3.34 20.68 13.59
CA LEU A 584 -2.60 21.37 14.65
C LEU A 584 -1.71 22.48 14.06
N ARG A 585 -0.97 22.22 12.99
CA ARG A 585 -0.17 23.26 12.31
C ARG A 585 -1.01 24.42 11.77
N ARG A 586 -2.21 24.13 11.24
CA ARG A 586 -3.16 25.18 10.80
C ARG A 586 -3.60 26.08 11.96
N VAL A 587 -3.92 25.50 13.10
CA VAL A 587 -4.40 26.25 14.28
C VAL A 587 -3.27 27.00 14.98
N PHE A 588 -2.11 26.38 15.17
CA PHE A 588 -1.05 26.91 16.02
C PHE A 588 0.05 27.66 15.26
N ASP A 589 0.31 27.30 14.00
CA ASP A 589 1.41 27.88 13.21
C ASP A 589 0.91 28.70 12.01
N GLY A 590 -0.40 28.72 11.77
CA GLY A 590 -1.01 29.45 10.66
C GLY A 590 -0.78 28.81 9.29
N ALA A 591 -0.56 27.49 9.24
CA ALA A 591 -0.47 26.76 7.99
C ALA A 591 -1.74 26.97 7.12
N PRO A 592 -1.63 26.97 5.78
CA PRO A 592 -2.75 27.24 4.90
C PRO A 592 -3.93 26.28 5.11
N ARG A 593 -5.13 26.83 5.02
CA ARG A 593 -6.40 26.11 4.98
C ARG A 593 -7.11 26.46 3.67
N PRO A 594 -7.53 25.48 2.86
CA PRO A 594 -8.28 25.76 1.65
C PRO A 594 -9.59 26.50 1.95
N ASP A 595 -10.04 27.32 1.00
CA ASP A 595 -11.30 28.04 1.11
C ASP A 595 -12.47 27.07 1.27
N GLY A 596 -13.41 27.40 2.16
CA GLY A 596 -14.58 26.57 2.45
C GLY A 596 -14.32 25.38 3.39
N VAL A 597 -13.07 25.09 3.76
CA VAL A 597 -12.77 24.05 4.75
C VAL A 597 -12.95 24.64 6.17
N PRO A 598 -13.78 24.05 7.04
CA PRO A 598 -13.97 24.55 8.40
C PRO A 598 -12.73 24.32 9.27
N ALA A 599 -12.58 25.14 10.31
CA ALA A 599 -11.62 24.88 11.38
C ALA A 599 -12.09 23.72 12.25
N MET A 600 -11.31 22.64 12.28
CA MET A 600 -11.74 21.38 12.91
C MET A 600 -11.50 21.43 14.42
N CYS A 601 -10.32 21.92 14.84
CA CYS A 601 -9.96 21.91 16.26
C CYS A 601 -10.31 23.23 16.96
N GLY A 602 -11.19 23.17 17.96
CA GLY A 602 -11.54 24.32 18.81
C GLY A 602 -12.12 25.51 18.04
N GLY A 603 -12.68 25.29 16.86
CA GLY A 603 -13.11 26.34 15.93
C GLY A 603 -11.98 27.27 15.49
N GLY A 604 -10.74 26.77 15.40
CA GLY A 604 -9.56 27.54 15.00
C GLY A 604 -8.92 28.34 16.12
N SER A 605 -9.42 28.24 17.36
CA SER A 605 -8.81 28.89 18.53
C SER A 605 -7.73 28.00 19.15
N PRO A 606 -6.47 28.46 19.23
CA PRO A 606 -5.39 27.71 19.88
C PRO A 606 -5.70 27.33 21.33
N ASP A 607 -6.38 28.21 22.09
CA ASP A 607 -6.73 27.95 23.49
C ASP A 607 -7.80 26.87 23.61
N ARG A 608 -8.88 26.96 22.83
CA ARG A 608 -9.93 25.93 22.82
C ARG A 608 -9.40 24.58 22.32
N CYS A 609 -8.55 24.60 21.29
CA CYS A 609 -7.94 23.38 20.78
C CYS A 609 -7.02 22.75 21.84
N ALA A 610 -6.18 23.53 22.53
CA ALA A 610 -5.36 23.03 23.63
C ALA A 610 -6.19 22.44 24.79
N ASP A 611 -7.32 23.07 25.15
CA ASP A 611 -8.24 22.55 26.16
C ASP A 611 -8.83 21.18 25.75
N ALA A 612 -9.19 21.03 24.47
CA ALA A 612 -9.67 19.77 23.92
C ALA A 612 -8.60 18.67 23.95
N LEU A 613 -7.35 18.99 23.59
CA LEU A 613 -6.22 18.07 23.66
C LEU A 613 -5.93 17.64 25.11
N TRP A 614 -5.97 18.56 26.08
CA TRP A 614 -5.84 18.20 27.50
C TRP A 614 -6.96 17.27 27.96
N ALA A 615 -8.19 17.50 27.51
CA ALA A 615 -9.32 16.63 27.82
C ALA A 615 -9.14 15.22 27.21
N ALA A 616 -8.61 15.12 25.99
CA ALA A 616 -8.29 13.85 25.34
C ALA A 616 -7.19 13.08 26.09
N LEU A 617 -6.08 13.74 26.46
CA LEU A 617 -5.02 13.12 27.25
C LEU A 617 -5.52 12.64 28.62
N ARG A 618 -6.37 13.45 29.28
CA ARG A 618 -7.06 13.04 30.52
C ARG A 618 -7.91 11.80 30.32
N ARG A 619 -8.65 11.72 29.21
CA ARG A 619 -9.51 10.57 28.88
C ARG A 619 -8.69 9.32 28.61
N GLY A 620 -7.63 9.40 27.82
CA GLY A 620 -6.73 8.28 27.54
C GLY A 620 -6.05 7.75 28.81
N ARG A 621 -5.57 8.65 29.67
CA ARG A 621 -5.06 8.31 31.00
C ARG A 621 -6.11 7.60 31.85
N TRP A 622 -7.32 8.14 31.93
CA TRP A 622 -8.40 7.53 32.71
C TRP A 622 -8.76 6.13 32.21
N LEU A 623 -8.93 5.96 30.89
CA LEU A 623 -9.21 4.66 30.27
C LEU A 623 -8.12 3.64 30.58
N THR A 624 -6.86 4.06 30.48
CA THR A 624 -5.72 3.22 30.84
C THR A 624 -5.80 2.81 32.30
N ALA A 625 -5.99 3.75 33.23
CA ALA A 625 -6.06 3.45 34.66
C ALA A 625 -7.16 2.42 34.99
N GLN A 626 -8.30 2.42 34.29
CA GLN A 626 -9.38 1.42 34.48
C GLN A 626 -8.97 -0.01 34.07
N GLN A 627 -7.95 -0.15 33.23
CA GLN A 627 -7.45 -1.44 32.73
C GLN A 627 -6.27 -1.97 33.56
N GLN A 628 -5.78 -1.19 34.55
CA GLN A 628 -4.54 -1.49 35.27
C GLN A 628 -4.80 -2.03 36.69
N PRO A 629 -4.06 -3.05 37.16
CA PRO A 629 -4.15 -3.55 38.52
C PRO A 629 -3.83 -2.49 39.59
N PHE A 630 -2.99 -1.51 39.25
CA PHE A 630 -2.56 -0.40 40.13
C PHE A 630 -2.91 0.95 39.50
N ALA A 631 -4.21 1.24 39.38
CA ALA A 631 -4.74 2.43 38.70
C ALA A 631 -4.14 3.78 39.17
N GLY A 632 -3.71 3.88 40.43
CA GLY A 632 -3.14 5.11 41.00
C GLY A 632 -1.64 5.32 40.75
N ASP A 633 -0.94 4.34 40.18
CA ASP A 633 0.52 4.36 40.05
C ASP A 633 0.94 4.08 38.59
N PRO A 634 1.14 5.14 37.77
CA PRO A 634 1.53 5.00 36.37
C PRO A 634 2.88 4.28 36.14
N ASP A 635 3.78 4.25 37.12
CA ASP A 635 5.05 3.52 37.03
C ASP A 635 4.85 1.99 37.05
N ARG A 636 3.67 1.53 37.45
CA ARG A 636 3.29 0.12 37.52
C ARG A 636 2.27 -0.28 36.45
N TRP A 637 1.96 0.62 35.53
CA TRP A 637 1.10 0.29 34.41
C TRP A 637 1.84 -0.61 33.43
N VAL A 638 1.11 -1.55 32.85
CA VAL A 638 1.66 -2.55 31.93
C VAL A 638 0.85 -2.60 30.65
N ARG A 639 1.52 -2.87 29.53
CA ARG A 639 0.86 -3.13 28.24
C ARG A 639 1.24 -4.53 27.76
N PRO A 640 0.35 -5.52 27.81
CA PRO A 640 0.65 -6.88 27.36
C PRO A 640 1.03 -6.91 25.87
N THR A 641 1.95 -7.80 25.48
CA THR A 641 2.34 -7.98 24.06
C THR A 641 1.52 -9.04 23.33
N PHE A 642 0.77 -9.89 24.05
CA PHE A 642 0.13 -11.10 23.50
C PHE A 642 -0.78 -10.87 22.28
N GLY A 643 -1.49 -9.73 22.23
CA GLY A 643 -2.35 -9.37 21.10
C GLY A 643 -1.59 -8.90 19.85
N GLU A 644 -0.32 -8.55 20.01
CA GLU A 644 0.54 -7.98 18.96
C GLU A 644 1.67 -8.95 18.55
N LEU A 645 1.85 -10.07 19.28
CA LEU A 645 2.80 -11.10 18.88
C LEU A 645 2.52 -11.55 17.45
N ILE A 646 3.53 -11.44 16.60
CA ILE A 646 3.47 -11.95 15.24
C ILE A 646 3.30 -13.46 15.34
N ARG A 647 2.33 -13.96 14.59
CA ARG A 647 2.04 -15.39 14.45
C ARG A 647 2.34 -15.75 13.00
N PHE A 648 2.83 -16.96 12.78
CA PHE A 648 3.13 -17.46 11.43
C PHE A 648 1.94 -18.26 10.88
N ILE A 649 1.41 -17.87 9.72
CA ILE A 649 0.19 -18.45 9.11
C ILE A 649 0.53 -19.71 8.30
N PRO A 650 -0.22 -20.82 8.37
CA PRO A 650 -1.46 -21.03 9.13
C PRO A 650 -1.24 -21.35 10.62
N PHE A 651 -1.96 -20.63 11.48
CA PHE A 651 -1.86 -20.76 12.95
C PHE A 651 -2.38 -22.10 13.51
N VAL A 652 -3.16 -22.84 12.72
CA VAL A 652 -3.80 -24.10 13.15
C VAL A 652 -2.77 -25.22 13.26
N THR A 653 -1.70 -25.17 12.45
CA THR A 653 -0.61 -26.14 12.43
C THR A 653 0.70 -25.56 12.99
N ASN A 654 0.79 -24.24 13.15
CA ASN A 654 1.97 -23.55 13.67
C ASN A 654 1.66 -22.67 14.90
N THR A 655 2.30 -22.97 16.04
CA THR A 655 2.20 -22.20 17.28
C THR A 655 3.38 -21.24 17.50
N ALA A 656 4.31 -21.17 16.54
CA ALA A 656 5.44 -20.25 16.60
C ALA A 656 4.96 -18.81 16.60
N THR A 657 5.54 -18.01 17.50
CA THR A 657 5.29 -16.58 17.61
C THR A 657 6.60 -15.84 17.78
N MET A 658 6.60 -14.56 17.43
CA MET A 658 7.68 -13.65 17.75
C MET A 658 7.12 -12.31 18.24
N ARG A 659 7.96 -11.55 18.97
CA ARG A 659 7.60 -10.19 19.39
C ARG A 659 7.26 -9.35 18.16
N TRP A 660 6.28 -8.47 18.32
CA TRP A 660 5.89 -7.54 17.26
C TRP A 660 7.09 -6.77 16.74
N THR A 661 7.12 -6.59 15.42
CA THR A 661 8.10 -5.76 14.72
C THR A 661 7.48 -5.31 13.39
N ASN A 662 7.54 -4.01 13.11
CA ASN A 662 7.12 -3.45 11.83
C ASN A 662 8.30 -3.45 10.85
N ARG A 663 8.64 -4.62 10.33
CA ARG A 663 9.80 -4.79 9.46
C ARG A 663 9.53 -5.77 8.32
N PRO A 664 10.36 -5.74 7.26
CA PRO A 664 10.35 -6.75 6.21
C PRO A 664 10.41 -8.19 6.75
N THR A 665 9.60 -9.05 6.13
CA THR A 665 9.56 -10.50 6.38
C THR A 665 10.91 -11.14 6.06
N TRP A 666 11.53 -10.66 4.98
CA TRP A 666 12.91 -10.95 4.60
C TRP A 666 13.66 -9.63 4.40
N GLN A 667 14.95 -9.58 4.75
CA GLN A 667 15.75 -8.37 4.65
C GLN A 667 17.15 -8.69 4.14
N GLN A 668 17.57 -8.02 3.06
CA GLN A 668 18.95 -8.02 2.59
C GLN A 668 19.75 -6.86 3.19
N VAL A 669 21.05 -7.09 3.33
CA VAL A 669 22.06 -6.08 3.65
C VAL A 669 23.15 -6.19 2.61
N ILE A 670 23.26 -5.20 1.72
CA ILE A 670 24.16 -5.23 0.57
C ILE A 670 25.11 -4.03 0.62
N GLN A 671 26.38 -4.30 0.33
CA GLN A 671 27.41 -3.31 0.01
C GLN A 671 28.38 -3.95 -0.97
N PHE A 672 28.53 -3.35 -2.15
CA PHE A 672 29.51 -3.77 -3.14
C PHE A 672 30.85 -3.06 -2.89
N ARG A 673 31.95 -3.70 -3.27
CA ARG A 673 33.28 -3.11 -3.18
C ARG A 673 33.69 -2.58 -4.54
N ALA A 674 34.19 -1.34 -4.58
CA ALA A 674 34.92 -0.88 -5.76
C ALA A 674 36.24 -1.68 -5.83
N GLY A 675 36.44 -2.41 -6.93
CA GLY A 675 37.55 -3.36 -7.11
C GLY A 675 38.94 -2.72 -7.15
#